data_AF-A0A2S4KML4-F1
#
_entry.id   AF-A0A2S4KML4-F1
#
_cell.length_a   1.000
_cell.length_b   1.000
_cell.length_c   1.000
_cell.angle_alpha   90.00
_cell.angle_beta   90.00
_cell.angle_gamma   90.00
#
_symmetry.space_group_name_H-M   'P 1'
#
loop_
_entity.id
_entity.type
_entity.pdbx_description
1 polymer ?
#
loop_
_entity_poly.entity_id
_entity_poly.type
_entity_poly.pdbx_seq_one_letter_code
_entity_poly.pdbx_strand_id
1 'polypeptide(L)'
;MMPGKIRTAQSVSLDTPASEQPYLHNRWHPDIPSVASVKPGETVKIECLDWTGGQIGNNDSADDVRDVDLSRIHYLTGPFDVEGSAPGDLLVVHITDVQPFADAPWGFTGIFARDNGGGFLDAHYPRAAKAVWDLDGIYCTSRHIPGVRFAGLVHPGILGCAPSPDVLAEWNRREAELIAAHPGHLVALPPLETNAHAGRAHGELRARVAREGARTVPGRPEHGGNVDINNISRGSTTYLPVHVPGAKFSVGDLHFSQGDGEISFCGAIEMAGVITIRFDLIKNGMTERAIKSPVYRPGDVAQLFGPSRCLTFEGFSVDESGKQHFLDATVAYRQACLRAIEYLKQFGFLFSGAYTDTNEPSLIAKRRIADLAQFPDAPSISKIPHWLSSQKGDGTWSDVNYLSGCPAQRANWPIQQHWNRLVTLAAAWSGANPSIPKNWTHSHELLAAISKGLDYWFDNDYTPADCMGDGGRAHDLRDGKYGTGGYMTGANAVLLMQNSVSLALYTNNATMLQDAYSRAMKFADMPMQDGIHRDGTFLQHSGILYNGNYGKDLFNAFIQLEGEAIGTSFAAGNATRDAVAAQAKGNEWMIFTDSHTGQEHWDFNAIGRFVAFPAADLQANADINFNVTKLAAATADFTGANDVGDTVRRLKSNGTEKLVGNKGFWAGDYMASQLRHASHGSNISQVHRRRSFILANKMLSTRSASSEYVNSANPYGYHLGQGTLFSYVEGNEYKDIMGAWDWNLVPGTTTLLNAPKLASSNVGQVGKRDFVGVVSDGKVGAAVQDYVDPLGGISYQKASFFLDDSVLVTTTNIKKNASAGEAPAITVLDNRAAASGHIWVDGKQVDAANGLATEGAALFYGGNGYLSYGDPFALTLFEGKRTGNWTQISTSTGGETTVSIFSAYATMAKQTFSYSMFPASSRKRLAEETKQPTWTPITEDGITGAAGSGRLSLVFWPGGGKSITVDLEKIGWEGSGSVTVTSDQPAAFLFAPRRSAGEGMGLVITMSDPTQKAASASFALAFEGGEARQINTERDESAAEGSVLALLLRRALLVNPRYFHIPKPRPRRPALLAAINAIFYPRLADGSP
;
A
#
# COMPACT_ATOMS: atom_id res chain seq x y z
N MET A 1 5.76 66.34 5.83
CA MET A 1 5.05 65.93 7.07
C MET A 1 5.35 64.45 7.28
N MET A 2 5.81 64.05 8.47
CA MET A 2 5.76 62.63 8.82
C MET A 2 4.27 62.20 8.77
N PRO A 3 3.93 61.04 8.19
CA PRO A 3 2.55 60.56 8.26
C PRO A 3 2.16 60.45 9.74
N GLY A 4 1.14 61.21 10.17
CA GLY A 4 0.58 61.06 11.50
C GLY A 4 0.02 59.65 11.68
N LYS A 5 -0.05 59.17 12.93
CA LYS A 5 -0.68 57.89 13.25
C LYS A 5 -2.12 57.87 12.71
N ILE A 6 -2.43 56.90 11.83
CA ILE A 6 -3.80 56.69 11.34
C ILE A 6 -4.70 56.40 12.55
N ARG A 7 -5.77 57.18 12.73
CA ARG A 7 -6.71 56.98 13.85
C ARG A 7 -7.65 55.81 13.58
N THR A 8 -8.09 55.15 14.64
CA THR A 8 -9.23 54.24 14.59
C THR A 8 -10.52 55.06 14.71
N ALA A 9 -11.39 54.97 13.70
CA ALA A 9 -12.69 55.63 13.69
C ALA A 9 -13.70 54.94 14.61
N GLN A 10 -13.63 53.61 14.72
CA GLN A 10 -14.41 52.83 15.67
C GLN A 10 -13.68 51.51 15.97
N SER A 11 -13.58 51.17 17.26
CA SER A 11 -13.11 49.88 17.75
C SER A 11 -14.28 49.00 18.16
N VAL A 12 -14.10 47.68 18.10
CA VAL A 12 -15.10 46.68 18.53
C VAL A 12 -14.54 45.84 19.67
N SER A 13 -15.40 45.12 20.39
CA SER A 13 -15.00 44.20 21.45
C SER A 13 -15.35 42.76 21.07
N LEU A 14 -14.39 41.83 21.17
CA LEU A 14 -14.66 40.39 21.01
C LEU A 14 -15.29 39.78 22.28
N ASP A 15 -15.16 40.45 23.43
CA ASP A 15 -15.65 39.98 24.73
C ASP A 15 -17.06 40.47 25.07
N THR A 16 -17.62 41.37 24.26
CA THR A 16 -18.96 41.94 24.46
C THR A 16 -19.89 41.42 23.38
N PRO A 17 -21.09 40.90 23.70
CA PRO A 17 -22.03 40.45 22.68
C PRO A 17 -22.30 41.54 21.63
N ALA A 18 -22.32 41.18 20.35
CA ALA A 18 -22.51 42.15 19.25
C ALA A 18 -23.79 42.97 19.39
N SER A 19 -24.86 42.38 19.94
CA SER A 19 -26.14 43.02 20.24
C SER A 19 -26.08 44.12 21.30
N GLU A 20 -25.02 44.17 22.10
CA GLU A 20 -24.81 45.17 23.15
C GLU A 20 -23.88 46.31 22.71
N GLN A 21 -23.23 46.16 21.55
CA GLN A 21 -22.29 47.15 21.01
C GLN A 21 -23.04 48.19 20.17
N PRO A 22 -23.19 49.46 20.63
CA PRO A 22 -24.09 50.44 20.02
C PRO A 22 -23.59 51.01 18.68
N TYR A 23 -22.39 50.62 18.24
CA TYR A 23 -21.78 51.02 16.98
C TYR A 23 -21.89 49.95 15.88
N LEU A 24 -22.58 48.86 16.18
CA LEU A 24 -22.93 47.81 15.23
C LEU A 24 -24.39 47.92 14.81
N HIS A 25 -24.72 47.51 13.60
CA HIS A 25 -26.12 47.35 13.16
C HIS A 25 -26.24 46.18 12.18
N ASN A 26 -27.42 45.54 12.13
CA ASN A 26 -27.72 44.44 11.19
C ASN A 26 -28.96 44.74 10.34
N ARG A 27 -29.26 46.03 10.15
CA ARG A 27 -30.35 46.54 9.32
C ARG A 27 -29.86 47.68 8.45
N TRP A 28 -30.32 47.75 7.21
CA TRP A 28 -30.18 48.92 6.34
C TRP A 28 -31.40 49.82 6.49
N HIS A 29 -31.20 51.03 7.01
CA HIS A 29 -32.27 52.01 7.18
C HIS A 29 -31.69 53.44 7.19
N PRO A 30 -32.31 54.43 6.51
CA PRO A 30 -31.78 55.80 6.39
C PRO A 30 -31.55 56.49 7.73
N ASP A 31 -32.42 56.22 8.71
CA ASP A 31 -32.43 56.94 9.98
C ASP A 31 -31.54 56.33 11.09
N ILE A 32 -30.75 55.30 10.82
CA ILE A 32 -29.82 54.78 11.83
C ILE A 32 -28.80 55.88 12.16
N PRO A 33 -28.64 56.28 13.44
CA PRO A 33 -27.71 57.34 13.81
C PRO A 33 -26.27 56.96 13.52
N SER A 34 -25.49 57.89 13.00
CA SER A 34 -24.09 57.66 12.65
C SER A 34 -23.20 57.59 13.90
N VAL A 35 -22.17 56.75 13.86
CA VAL A 35 -21.30 56.48 15.01
C VAL A 35 -20.17 57.49 15.12
N ALA A 36 -19.69 57.99 13.98
CA ALA A 36 -18.68 59.02 13.84
C ALA A 36 -18.75 59.68 12.45
N SER A 37 -18.02 60.78 12.26
CA SER A 37 -17.82 61.44 10.97
C SER A 37 -16.39 61.26 10.46
N VAL A 38 -16.22 61.22 9.14
CA VAL A 38 -14.94 61.10 8.45
C VAL A 38 -14.88 62.16 7.34
N LYS A 39 -13.74 62.85 7.23
CA LYS A 39 -13.56 63.87 6.19
C LYS A 39 -13.16 63.23 4.86
N PRO A 40 -13.64 63.73 3.72
CA PRO A 40 -13.03 63.41 2.43
C PRO A 40 -11.51 63.65 2.46
N GLY A 41 -10.75 62.69 2.01
CA GLY A 41 -9.30 62.63 2.03
C GLY A 41 -8.68 62.08 3.32
N GLU A 42 -9.46 61.83 4.37
CA GLU A 42 -8.97 61.24 5.63
C GLU A 42 -8.87 59.71 5.51
N THR A 43 -7.75 59.14 5.97
CA THR A 43 -7.57 57.69 6.13
C THR A 43 -7.86 57.29 7.58
N VAL A 44 -8.71 56.28 7.79
CA VAL A 44 -9.10 55.78 9.10
C VAL A 44 -9.08 54.26 9.16
N LYS A 45 -8.90 53.70 10.36
CA LYS A 45 -9.11 52.28 10.66
C LYS A 45 -10.51 52.04 11.21
N ILE A 46 -11.17 50.97 10.78
CA ILE A 46 -12.45 50.51 11.31
C ILE A 46 -12.29 49.04 11.67
N GLU A 47 -12.62 48.70 12.91
CA GLU A 47 -12.61 47.32 13.36
C GLU A 47 -13.98 46.68 13.16
N CYS A 48 -13.98 45.38 12.86
CA CYS A 48 -15.16 44.60 12.50
C CYS A 48 -15.15 43.26 13.24
N LEU A 49 -16.32 42.82 13.70
CA LEU A 49 -16.53 41.43 14.11
C LEU A 49 -16.67 40.53 12.88
N ASP A 50 -16.59 39.21 13.07
CA ASP A 50 -17.08 38.26 12.08
C ASP A 50 -18.60 38.45 11.90
N TRP A 51 -19.15 38.03 10.75
CA TRP A 51 -20.56 38.28 10.44
C TRP A 51 -21.53 37.62 11.43
N THR A 52 -21.14 36.54 12.12
CA THR A 52 -22.05 35.92 13.10
C THR A 52 -22.12 36.67 14.42
N GLY A 53 -21.23 37.64 14.64
CA GLY A 53 -21.11 38.36 15.89
C GLY A 53 -20.58 37.48 17.02
N GLY A 54 -19.68 36.55 16.71
CA GLY A 54 -19.06 35.63 17.66
C GLY A 54 -19.87 34.39 18.01
N GLN A 55 -20.88 34.01 17.23
CA GLN A 55 -21.65 32.78 17.49
C GLN A 55 -20.86 31.52 17.11
N ILE A 56 -19.99 31.60 16.12
CA ILE A 56 -19.13 30.49 15.69
C ILE A 56 -17.78 30.58 16.40
N GLY A 57 -17.38 29.49 17.05
CA GLY A 57 -16.12 29.43 17.80
C GLY A 57 -14.99 28.74 17.03
N ASN A 58 -13.75 29.05 17.43
CA ASN A 58 -12.56 28.29 17.07
C ASN A 58 -12.55 26.95 17.83
N ASN A 59 -13.34 26.01 17.34
CA ASN A 59 -13.49 24.67 17.89
C ASN A 59 -13.72 23.66 16.75
N ASP A 60 -13.72 22.38 17.08
CA ASP A 60 -13.76 21.27 16.10
C ASP A 60 -15.19 20.73 15.89
N SER A 61 -16.22 21.48 16.31
CA SER A 61 -17.63 21.10 16.12
C SER A 61 -18.30 21.97 15.07
N ALA A 62 -19.07 21.37 14.16
CA ALA A 62 -19.93 22.09 13.24
C ALA A 62 -21.33 22.41 13.81
N ASP A 63 -21.59 22.09 15.09
CA ASP A 63 -22.88 22.35 15.72
C ASP A 63 -23.18 23.85 15.82
N ASP A 64 -22.16 24.68 16.03
CA ASP A 64 -22.33 26.14 16.05
C ASP A 64 -22.69 26.70 14.67
N VAL A 65 -22.30 26.04 13.57
CA VAL A 65 -22.79 26.32 12.21
C VAL A 65 -24.20 25.77 12.01
N ARG A 66 -24.50 24.56 12.50
CA ARG A 66 -25.84 23.95 12.41
C ARG A 66 -26.90 24.80 13.12
N ASP A 67 -26.55 25.34 14.28
CA ASP A 67 -27.49 25.95 15.23
C ASP A 67 -27.39 27.49 15.28
N VAL A 68 -26.61 28.10 14.40
CA VAL A 68 -26.45 29.56 14.37
C VAL A 68 -27.80 30.24 14.20
N ASP A 69 -28.04 31.28 15.01
CA ASP A 69 -29.26 32.07 14.92
C ASP A 69 -29.11 33.12 13.81
N LEU A 70 -29.56 32.77 12.61
CA LEU A 70 -29.54 33.62 11.42
C LEU A 70 -30.40 34.89 11.58
N SER A 71 -31.22 35.01 12.61
CA SER A 71 -31.96 36.26 12.86
C SER A 71 -31.04 37.37 13.43
N ARG A 72 -29.84 37.04 13.91
CA ARG A 72 -28.92 37.97 14.60
C ARG A 72 -27.49 37.96 14.04
N ILE A 73 -27.35 38.14 12.74
CA ILE A 73 -26.08 38.04 11.98
C ILE A 73 -25.83 39.29 11.12
N HIS A 74 -24.68 39.34 10.44
CA HIS A 74 -24.18 40.43 9.61
C HIS A 74 -24.19 41.78 10.33
N TYR A 75 -23.51 41.83 11.48
CA TYR A 75 -23.27 43.07 12.22
C TYR A 75 -22.21 43.91 11.52
N LEU A 76 -22.61 45.08 11.04
CA LEU A 76 -21.73 46.04 10.37
C LEU A 76 -21.30 47.13 11.33
N THR A 77 -20.04 47.52 11.26
CA THR A 77 -19.53 48.69 11.98
C THR A 77 -19.91 49.96 11.22
N GLY A 78 -20.65 50.84 11.87
CA GLY A 78 -21.18 52.06 11.25
C GLY A 78 -22.61 52.38 11.72
N PRO A 79 -23.31 53.28 11.02
CA PRO A 79 -22.87 54.02 9.84
C PRO A 79 -21.94 55.20 10.17
N PHE A 80 -21.06 55.56 9.23
CA PHE A 80 -20.18 56.72 9.29
C PHE A 80 -20.69 57.84 8.37
N ASP A 81 -20.72 59.06 8.88
CA ASP A 81 -21.03 60.24 8.05
C ASP A 81 -19.78 60.71 7.32
N VAL A 82 -19.83 60.69 5.99
CA VAL A 82 -18.77 61.29 5.15
C VAL A 82 -19.11 62.76 4.93
N GLU A 83 -18.30 63.64 5.51
CA GLU A 83 -18.58 65.08 5.52
C GLU A 83 -18.79 65.64 4.11
N GLY A 84 -19.88 66.39 3.94
CA GLY A 84 -20.20 67.06 2.69
C GLY A 84 -20.84 66.16 1.63
N SER A 85 -20.99 64.85 1.83
CA SER A 85 -21.70 63.97 0.88
C SER A 85 -23.21 64.23 0.86
N ALA A 86 -23.80 64.20 -0.34
CA ALA A 86 -25.23 64.44 -0.56
C ALA A 86 -25.84 63.42 -1.54
N PRO A 87 -27.18 63.19 -1.50
CA PRO A 87 -27.85 62.32 -2.46
C PRO A 87 -27.51 62.69 -3.91
N GLY A 88 -27.17 61.69 -4.74
CA GLY A 88 -26.75 61.87 -6.14
C GLY A 88 -25.23 61.87 -6.35
N ASP A 89 -24.44 61.98 -5.28
CA ASP A 89 -22.98 61.84 -5.32
C ASP A 89 -22.55 60.37 -5.49
N LEU A 90 -21.30 60.14 -5.88
CA LEU A 90 -20.63 58.85 -5.68
C LEU A 90 -19.61 58.98 -4.53
N LEU A 91 -19.73 58.10 -3.56
CA LEU A 91 -18.72 57.90 -2.53
C LEU A 91 -17.61 57.02 -3.09
N VAL A 92 -16.39 57.53 -3.11
CA VAL A 92 -15.20 56.78 -3.52
C VAL A 92 -14.54 56.23 -2.26
N VAL A 93 -14.49 54.91 -2.13
CA VAL A 93 -13.84 54.24 -0.99
C VAL A 93 -12.55 53.60 -1.47
N HIS A 94 -11.43 54.11 -0.99
CA HIS A 94 -10.11 53.53 -1.20
C HIS A 94 -9.80 52.57 -0.05
N ILE A 95 -9.69 51.27 -0.36
CA ILE A 95 -9.29 50.25 0.61
C ILE A 95 -7.76 50.23 0.64
N THR A 96 -7.17 50.78 1.70
CA THR A 96 -5.71 50.93 1.80
C THR A 96 -5.03 49.75 2.48
N ASP A 97 -5.76 49.03 3.34
CA ASP A 97 -5.31 47.78 3.98
C ASP A 97 -6.51 47.03 4.60
N VAL A 98 -6.40 45.70 4.74
CA VAL A 98 -7.37 44.83 5.44
C VAL A 98 -6.60 43.70 6.12
N GLN A 99 -6.78 43.49 7.42
CA GLN A 99 -6.02 42.49 8.18
C GLN A 99 -6.90 41.82 9.25
N PRO A 100 -6.66 40.55 9.61
CA PRO A 100 -7.26 39.96 10.80
C PRO A 100 -6.78 40.69 12.07
N PHE A 101 -7.50 40.50 13.18
CA PHE A 101 -7.01 40.93 14.49
C PHE A 101 -5.73 40.18 14.86
N ALA A 102 -4.74 40.91 15.39
CA ALA A 102 -3.44 40.33 15.73
C ALA A 102 -3.52 39.32 16.88
N ASP A 103 -4.47 39.51 17.79
CA ASP A 103 -4.80 38.66 18.94
C ASP A 103 -5.86 37.60 18.65
N ALA A 104 -6.47 37.63 17.46
CA ALA A 104 -7.37 36.59 16.96
C ALA A 104 -7.07 36.24 15.48
N PRO A 105 -5.86 35.71 15.16
CA PRO A 105 -5.45 35.41 13.79
C PRO A 105 -6.03 34.08 13.31
N TRP A 106 -7.35 33.96 13.31
CA TRP A 106 -8.07 32.79 12.85
C TRP A 106 -9.33 33.18 12.10
N GLY A 107 -9.83 32.25 11.29
CA GLY A 107 -11.11 32.37 10.62
C GLY A 107 -11.78 31.03 10.41
N PHE A 108 -12.98 31.03 9.82
CA PHE A 108 -13.72 29.79 9.57
C PHE A 108 -14.43 29.80 8.22
N THR A 109 -14.70 28.61 7.70
CA THR A 109 -15.58 28.39 6.53
C THR A 109 -16.63 27.37 6.92
N GLY A 110 -17.86 27.53 6.43
CA GLY A 110 -18.99 26.68 6.80
C GLY A 110 -19.77 26.13 5.61
N ILE A 111 -20.27 24.91 5.74
CA ILE A 111 -21.42 24.42 4.97
C ILE A 111 -22.61 24.46 5.91
N PHE A 112 -23.72 25.06 5.49
CA PHE A 112 -24.90 25.21 6.32
C PHE A 112 -25.87 24.05 6.13
N ALA A 113 -26.57 23.67 7.20
CA ALA A 113 -27.58 22.63 7.12
C ALA A 113 -28.75 23.11 6.26
N ARG A 114 -29.35 22.21 5.49
CA ARG A 114 -30.50 22.52 4.63
C ARG A 114 -31.63 23.22 5.40
N ASP A 115 -31.89 22.74 6.61
CA ASP A 115 -32.99 23.23 7.45
C ASP A 115 -32.62 24.47 8.28
N ASN A 116 -31.35 24.92 8.24
CA ASN A 116 -30.90 26.15 8.88
C ASN A 116 -29.82 26.83 8.02
N GLY A 117 -30.25 27.74 7.13
CA GLY A 117 -29.41 28.50 6.20
C GLY A 117 -29.40 27.93 4.79
N GLY A 118 -29.09 26.64 4.64
CA GLY A 118 -28.93 25.99 3.35
C GLY A 118 -27.76 26.58 2.54
N GLY A 119 -27.77 26.39 1.23
CA GLY A 119 -26.70 26.84 0.33
C GLY A 119 -26.94 26.39 -1.10
N PHE A 120 -26.09 26.81 -2.04
CA PHE A 120 -26.29 26.50 -3.46
C PHE A 120 -26.32 24.99 -3.76
N LEU A 121 -25.60 24.20 -2.95
CA LEU A 121 -25.50 22.74 -3.08
C LEU A 121 -26.21 21.99 -1.93
N ASP A 122 -27.16 22.60 -1.23
CA ASP A 122 -27.82 22.02 -0.05
C ASP A 122 -28.52 20.67 -0.31
N ALA A 123 -28.99 20.43 -1.53
CA ALA A 123 -29.57 19.15 -1.94
C ALA A 123 -28.51 18.02 -1.97
N HIS A 124 -27.24 18.37 -2.19
CA HIS A 124 -26.11 17.43 -2.23
C HIS A 124 -25.37 17.37 -0.89
N TYR A 125 -25.32 18.49 -0.16
CA TYR A 125 -24.65 18.63 1.13
C TYR A 125 -25.62 19.22 2.17
N PRO A 126 -26.62 18.45 2.63
CA PRO A 126 -27.69 18.98 3.48
C PRO A 126 -27.29 19.17 4.95
N ARG A 127 -26.07 18.80 5.34
CA ARG A 127 -25.60 18.81 6.73
C ARG A 127 -24.56 19.90 6.95
N ALA A 128 -24.55 20.44 8.16
CA ALA A 128 -23.55 21.44 8.55
C ALA A 128 -22.13 20.86 8.59
N ALA A 129 -21.15 21.65 8.16
CA ALA A 129 -19.72 21.36 8.29
C ALA A 129 -18.93 22.64 8.56
N LYS A 130 -17.75 22.54 9.20
CA LYS A 130 -16.92 23.69 9.56
C LYS A 130 -15.43 23.41 9.42
N ALA A 131 -14.68 24.34 8.83
CA ALA A 131 -13.22 24.34 8.83
C ALA A 131 -12.75 25.57 9.60
N VAL A 132 -11.79 25.37 10.50
CA VAL A 132 -11.09 26.48 11.13
C VAL A 132 -9.75 26.67 10.46
N TRP A 133 -9.40 27.94 10.22
CA TRP A 133 -8.21 28.38 9.52
C TRP A 133 -7.34 29.20 10.46
N ASP A 134 -6.08 28.81 10.58
CA ASP A 134 -5.05 29.58 11.26
C ASP A 134 -4.42 30.53 10.23
N LEU A 135 -4.38 31.83 10.56
CA LEU A 135 -3.95 32.90 9.64
C LEU A 135 -2.53 33.35 10.01
N ASP A 136 -1.59 33.22 9.07
CA ASP A 136 -0.19 33.61 9.21
C ASP A 136 0.22 34.59 8.10
N GLY A 137 0.08 35.88 8.39
CA GLY A 137 0.33 36.96 7.44
C GLY A 137 -0.58 36.84 6.22
N ILE A 138 0.01 36.58 5.05
CA ILE A 138 -0.75 36.37 3.81
C ILE A 138 -1.19 34.93 3.59
N TYR A 139 -0.79 33.98 4.45
CA TYR A 139 -1.05 32.56 4.28
C TYR A 139 -2.04 32.03 5.31
N CYS A 140 -2.75 30.95 4.97
CA CYS A 140 -3.54 30.19 5.94
C CYS A 140 -3.29 28.70 5.83
N THR A 141 -3.56 28.00 6.93
CA THR A 141 -3.61 26.54 7.03
C THR A 141 -4.85 26.13 7.81
N SER A 142 -5.36 24.92 7.59
CA SER A 142 -6.47 24.40 8.37
C SER A 142 -6.12 23.05 8.98
N ARG A 143 -6.37 22.89 10.28
CA ARG A 143 -6.30 21.58 10.95
C ARG A 143 -7.37 20.61 10.48
N HIS A 144 -8.49 21.12 9.95
CA HIS A 144 -9.58 20.30 9.40
C HIS A 144 -9.36 19.92 7.93
N ILE A 145 -8.39 20.54 7.25
CA ILE A 145 -8.02 20.23 5.86
C ILE A 145 -6.49 20.06 5.76
N PRO A 146 -5.96 18.91 6.23
CA PRO A 146 -4.52 18.70 6.36
C PRO A 146 -3.77 18.84 5.03
N GLY A 147 -2.58 19.45 5.07
CA GLY A 147 -1.74 19.62 3.88
C GLY A 147 -2.13 20.82 2.98
N VAL A 148 -3.21 21.54 3.30
CA VAL A 148 -3.58 22.78 2.59
C VAL A 148 -2.86 23.98 3.19
N ARG A 149 -2.12 24.70 2.33
CA ARG A 149 -1.55 26.01 2.62
C ARG A 149 -1.57 26.88 1.38
N PHE A 150 -2.22 28.04 1.44
CA PHE A 150 -2.27 28.98 0.31
C PHE A 150 -2.29 30.44 0.78
N ALA A 151 -2.00 31.35 -0.15
CA ALA A 151 -2.03 32.78 0.12
C ALA A 151 -3.45 33.32 -0.09
N GLY A 152 -4.01 33.98 0.91
CA GLY A 152 -5.31 34.65 0.86
C GLY A 152 -5.21 36.05 0.23
N LEU A 153 -6.36 36.54 -0.22
CA LEU A 153 -6.53 37.93 -0.67
C LEU A 153 -7.60 38.56 0.21
N VAL A 154 -7.17 39.22 1.29
CA VAL A 154 -8.05 39.69 2.36
C VAL A 154 -8.93 40.85 1.90
N HIS A 155 -10.24 40.79 2.12
CA HIS A 155 -11.21 41.78 1.61
C HIS A 155 -12.45 41.90 2.52
N PRO A 156 -13.23 42.99 2.44
CA PRO A 156 -14.58 43.04 2.99
C PRO A 156 -15.61 42.34 2.10
N GLY A 157 -16.44 41.48 2.70
CA GLY A 157 -17.67 40.94 2.11
C GLY A 157 -18.77 42.00 2.05
N ILE A 158 -18.89 42.86 3.08
CA ILE A 158 -19.91 43.92 3.13
C ILE A 158 -19.31 45.32 3.18
N LEU A 159 -19.70 46.17 2.21
CA LEU A 159 -19.52 47.62 2.26
C LEU A 159 -20.63 48.35 1.50
N GLY A 160 -21.22 49.39 2.09
CA GLY A 160 -22.37 50.05 1.46
C GLY A 160 -22.77 51.37 2.09
N CYS A 161 -23.52 52.16 1.33
CA CYS A 161 -24.18 53.37 1.82
C CYS A 161 -25.62 53.05 2.27
N ALA A 162 -26.18 53.87 3.16
CA ALA A 162 -27.58 53.69 3.56
C ALA A 162 -28.54 54.05 2.40
N PRO A 163 -29.68 53.34 2.27
CA PRO A 163 -30.69 53.67 1.27
C PRO A 163 -31.44 54.94 1.62
N SER A 164 -32.08 55.57 0.63
CA SER A 164 -33.16 56.53 0.87
C SER A 164 -34.44 55.80 1.30
N PRO A 165 -35.43 56.50 1.89
CA PRO A 165 -36.74 55.91 2.17
C PRO A 165 -37.40 55.25 0.95
N ASP A 166 -37.30 55.87 -0.23
CA ASP A 166 -37.89 55.34 -1.47
C ASP A 166 -37.18 54.07 -1.95
N VAL A 167 -35.85 54.04 -1.88
CA VAL A 167 -35.04 52.87 -2.24
C VAL A 167 -35.35 51.70 -1.29
N LEU A 168 -35.43 51.96 0.02
CA LEU A 168 -35.78 50.95 1.01
C LEU A 168 -37.21 50.41 0.80
N ALA A 169 -38.18 51.28 0.54
CA ALA A 169 -39.55 50.87 0.25
C ALA A 169 -39.64 50.00 -1.00
N GLU A 170 -38.88 50.35 -2.04
CA GLU A 170 -38.83 49.59 -3.28
C GLU A 170 -38.19 48.20 -3.08
N TRP A 171 -37.14 48.09 -2.27
CA TRP A 171 -36.55 46.81 -1.89
C TRP A 171 -37.56 45.90 -1.19
N ASN A 172 -38.21 46.44 -0.15
CA ASN A 172 -39.22 45.71 0.62
C ASN A 172 -40.39 45.25 -0.27
N ARG A 173 -40.81 46.09 -1.23
CA ARG A 173 -41.85 45.73 -2.21
C ARG A 173 -41.41 44.57 -3.11
N ARG A 174 -40.26 44.68 -3.77
CA ARG A 174 -39.74 43.66 -4.71
C ARG A 174 -39.56 42.30 -4.02
N GLU A 175 -39.02 42.31 -2.81
CA GLU A 175 -38.77 41.09 -2.04
C GLU A 175 -40.07 40.47 -1.52
N ALA A 176 -41.03 41.28 -1.06
CA ALA A 176 -42.35 40.79 -0.66
C ALA A 176 -43.11 40.16 -1.83
N GLU A 177 -43.04 40.75 -3.03
CA GLU A 177 -43.63 40.18 -4.25
C GLU A 177 -42.99 38.83 -4.61
N LEU A 178 -41.66 38.73 -4.50
CA LEU A 178 -40.93 37.49 -4.76
C LEU A 178 -41.31 36.37 -3.78
N ILE A 179 -41.40 36.70 -2.48
CA ILE A 179 -41.82 35.77 -1.43
C ILE A 179 -43.25 35.29 -1.68
N ALA A 180 -44.16 36.21 -2.00
CA ALA A 180 -45.55 35.87 -2.30
C ALA A 180 -45.69 34.93 -3.51
N ALA A 181 -44.80 35.07 -4.51
CA ALA A 181 -44.78 34.21 -5.70
C ALA A 181 -44.21 32.80 -5.45
N HIS A 182 -43.48 32.57 -4.34
CA HIS A 182 -42.80 31.30 -4.05
C HIS A 182 -43.12 30.78 -2.64
N PRO A 183 -44.38 30.40 -2.37
CA PRO A 183 -44.78 29.94 -1.04
C PRO A 183 -43.98 28.69 -0.64
N GLY A 184 -43.44 28.70 0.58
CA GLY A 184 -42.65 27.58 1.13
C GLY A 184 -41.16 27.59 0.76
N HIS A 185 -40.68 28.59 0.01
CA HIS A 185 -39.27 28.75 -0.32
C HIS A 185 -38.69 30.04 0.27
N LEU A 186 -37.47 29.96 0.82
CA LEU A 186 -36.73 31.13 1.30
C LEU A 186 -36.06 31.83 0.11
N VAL A 187 -36.76 32.77 -0.51
CA VAL A 187 -36.31 33.46 -1.75
C VAL A 187 -35.85 34.90 -1.53
N ALA A 188 -36.18 35.49 -0.38
CA ALA A 188 -35.69 36.79 0.07
C ALA A 188 -35.78 36.88 1.60
N LEU A 189 -35.16 37.90 2.18
CA LEU A 189 -35.10 38.13 3.63
C LEU A 189 -35.82 39.43 4.00
N PRO A 190 -37.14 39.38 4.28
CA PRO A 190 -37.92 40.58 4.57
C PRO A 190 -37.46 41.22 5.89
N PRO A 191 -37.88 42.46 6.17
CA PRO A 191 -37.69 43.05 7.49
C PRO A 191 -38.14 42.08 8.60
N LEU A 192 -37.27 41.91 9.60
CA LEU A 192 -37.49 41.01 10.72
C LEU A 192 -37.26 41.77 12.02
N GLU A 193 -38.30 41.90 12.84
CA GLU A 193 -38.19 42.59 14.12
C GLU A 193 -37.32 41.82 15.13
N THR A 194 -37.39 40.50 15.10
CA THR A 194 -36.60 39.61 15.95
C THR A 194 -35.11 39.89 15.78
N ASN A 195 -34.44 40.13 16.90
CA ASN A 195 -33.01 40.41 16.99
C ASN A 195 -32.52 41.56 16.07
N ALA A 196 -33.38 42.55 15.81
CA ALA A 196 -32.97 43.78 15.13
C ALA A 196 -32.04 44.62 16.00
N HIS A 197 -30.85 44.90 15.47
CA HIS A 197 -29.85 45.78 16.04
C HIS A 197 -29.68 47.02 15.17
N ALA A 198 -30.01 48.18 15.74
CA ALA A 198 -30.13 49.45 15.03
C ALA A 198 -29.09 50.48 15.52
N GLY A 199 -27.91 50.01 15.95
CA GLY A 199 -26.84 50.84 16.47
C GLY A 199 -27.30 51.71 17.65
N ARG A 200 -27.10 53.03 17.54
CA ARG A 200 -27.46 54.02 18.56
C ARG A 200 -28.94 54.44 18.57
N ALA A 201 -29.79 53.80 17.75
CA ALA A 201 -31.22 54.09 17.77
C ALA A 201 -31.88 53.57 19.06
N HIS A 202 -32.78 54.36 19.64
CA HIS A 202 -33.53 54.02 20.86
C HIS A 202 -35.03 54.30 20.69
N GLY A 203 -35.85 53.70 21.56
CA GLY A 203 -37.31 53.91 21.58
C GLY A 203 -37.98 53.62 20.23
N GLU A 204 -38.90 54.49 19.82
CA GLU A 204 -39.66 54.36 18.57
C GLU A 204 -38.80 54.29 17.32
N LEU A 205 -37.64 54.95 17.30
CA LEU A 205 -36.74 54.87 16.15
C LEU A 205 -36.19 53.44 16.00
N ARG A 206 -35.78 52.80 17.10
CA ARG A 206 -35.32 51.40 17.06
C ARG A 206 -36.45 50.47 16.60
N ALA A 207 -37.66 50.66 17.13
CA ALA A 207 -38.82 49.86 16.76
C ALA A 207 -39.18 50.03 15.28
N ARG A 208 -39.08 51.25 14.74
CA ARG A 208 -39.27 51.51 13.31
C ARG A 208 -38.22 50.82 12.45
N VAL A 209 -36.93 50.97 12.79
CA VAL A 209 -35.84 50.29 12.08
C VAL A 209 -36.03 48.77 12.10
N ALA A 210 -36.52 48.21 13.20
CA ALA A 210 -36.82 46.78 13.30
C ALA A 210 -37.95 46.32 12.35
N ARG A 211 -39.00 47.15 12.18
CA ARG A 211 -40.15 46.88 11.30
C ARG A 211 -39.86 47.08 9.82
N GLU A 212 -39.07 48.09 9.49
CA GLU A 212 -38.93 48.58 8.11
C GLU A 212 -37.54 48.29 7.51
N GLY A 213 -36.52 48.15 8.36
CA GLY A 213 -35.14 48.01 7.94
C GLY A 213 -34.87 46.69 7.22
N ALA A 214 -34.25 46.80 6.05
CA ALA A 214 -33.86 45.63 5.27
C ALA A 214 -32.71 44.88 5.96
N ARG A 215 -32.69 43.54 5.85
CA ARG A 215 -31.58 42.71 6.34
C ARG A 215 -30.28 43.07 5.62
N THR A 216 -29.16 43.01 6.34
CA THR A 216 -27.80 43.25 5.80
C THR A 216 -27.25 42.09 4.97
N VAL A 217 -27.89 40.91 5.05
CA VAL A 217 -27.50 39.67 4.37
C VAL A 217 -27.55 39.78 2.83
N PRO A 218 -28.67 40.17 2.17
CA PRO A 218 -28.68 40.26 0.72
C PRO A 218 -28.06 41.58 0.21
N GLY A 219 -27.18 41.48 -0.78
CA GLY A 219 -26.70 42.62 -1.56
C GLY A 219 -27.81 43.20 -2.45
N ARG A 220 -27.78 44.52 -2.68
CA ARG A 220 -28.77 45.19 -3.54
C ARG A 220 -28.11 46.16 -4.51
N PRO A 221 -28.58 46.22 -5.77
CA PRO A 221 -27.85 46.88 -6.84
C PRO A 221 -27.72 48.39 -6.64
N GLU A 222 -28.50 49.04 -5.77
CA GLU A 222 -28.50 50.50 -5.65
C GLU A 222 -27.46 51.07 -4.67
N HIS A 223 -26.89 50.30 -3.74
CA HIS A 223 -26.16 50.90 -2.59
C HIS A 223 -24.84 50.24 -2.18
N GLY A 224 -24.52 49.06 -2.73
CA GLY A 224 -23.48 48.18 -2.19
C GLY A 224 -24.13 47.12 -1.30
N GLY A 225 -23.58 46.93 -0.11
CA GLY A 225 -24.05 45.92 0.83
C GLY A 225 -23.20 44.67 0.73
N ASN A 226 -23.84 43.49 0.71
CA ASN A 226 -23.15 42.22 0.61
C ASN A 226 -22.67 41.97 -0.82
N VAL A 227 -21.39 42.19 -1.06
CA VAL A 227 -20.78 42.20 -2.39
C VAL A 227 -20.01 40.92 -2.67
N ASP A 228 -19.28 40.40 -1.69
CA ASP A 228 -18.57 39.11 -1.75
C ASP A 228 -17.68 38.95 -2.99
N ILE A 229 -16.95 40.02 -3.33
CA ILE A 229 -16.02 40.03 -4.46
C ILE A 229 -14.59 40.02 -3.92
N ASN A 230 -13.94 38.87 -4.00
CA ASN A 230 -12.56 38.64 -3.53
C ASN A 230 -11.51 39.63 -4.05
N ASN A 231 -11.71 40.17 -5.26
CA ASN A 231 -10.82 41.13 -5.89
C ASN A 231 -10.92 42.55 -5.28
N ILE A 232 -11.88 42.82 -4.38
CA ILE A 232 -12.03 44.10 -3.68
C ILE A 232 -11.13 44.11 -2.44
N SER A 233 -9.83 43.92 -2.64
CA SER A 233 -8.84 43.83 -1.57
C SER A 233 -8.04 45.14 -1.39
N ARG A 234 -6.93 45.07 -0.66
CA ARG A 234 -5.95 46.16 -0.50
C ARG A 234 -5.57 46.79 -1.84
N GLY A 235 -5.65 48.11 -1.91
CA GLY A 235 -5.43 48.92 -3.10
C GLY A 235 -6.69 49.17 -3.93
N SER A 236 -7.80 48.47 -3.64
CA SER A 236 -9.03 48.59 -4.42
C SER A 236 -9.72 49.94 -4.21
N THR A 237 -10.52 50.32 -5.20
CA THR A 237 -11.35 51.52 -5.14
C THR A 237 -12.78 51.15 -5.49
N THR A 238 -13.71 51.43 -4.58
CA THR A 238 -15.14 51.22 -4.83
C THR A 238 -15.83 52.57 -5.02
N TYR A 239 -16.86 52.59 -5.87
CA TYR A 239 -17.67 53.77 -6.18
C TYR A 239 -19.11 53.44 -5.80
N LEU A 240 -19.58 54.00 -4.68
CA LEU A 240 -20.88 53.68 -4.10
C LEU A 240 -21.88 54.82 -4.32
N PRO A 241 -23.08 54.55 -4.83
CA PRO A 241 -24.14 55.55 -4.93
C PRO A 241 -24.58 56.09 -3.57
N VAL A 242 -24.69 57.41 -3.44
CA VAL A 242 -25.13 58.09 -2.21
C VAL A 242 -26.61 58.44 -2.32
N HIS A 243 -27.42 57.96 -1.38
CA HIS A 243 -28.88 58.16 -1.36
C HIS A 243 -29.38 59.03 -0.20
N VAL A 244 -28.54 59.27 0.81
CA VAL A 244 -28.85 60.09 1.98
C VAL A 244 -27.71 61.04 2.31
N PRO A 245 -27.99 62.18 2.96
CA PRO A 245 -26.93 63.07 3.45
C PRO A 245 -25.94 62.31 4.35
N GLY A 246 -24.65 62.58 4.17
CA GLY A 246 -23.59 61.89 4.92
C GLY A 246 -23.23 60.50 4.39
N ALA A 247 -23.93 59.98 3.36
CA ALA A 247 -23.81 58.62 2.80
C ALA A 247 -24.13 57.47 3.78
N LYS A 248 -23.84 57.65 5.07
CA LYS A 248 -24.04 56.67 6.14
C LYS A 248 -23.40 55.33 5.76
N PHE A 249 -22.09 55.38 5.54
CA PHE A 249 -21.30 54.24 5.09
C PHE A 249 -21.13 53.21 6.22
N SER A 250 -21.30 51.93 5.92
CA SER A 250 -21.02 50.83 6.84
C SER A 250 -20.20 49.75 6.17
N VAL A 251 -19.41 49.04 6.98
CA VAL A 251 -18.51 47.97 6.53
C VAL A 251 -18.46 46.87 7.58
N GLY A 252 -18.26 45.63 7.16
CA GLY A 252 -18.18 44.47 8.03
C GLY A 252 -17.89 43.21 7.22
N ASP A 253 -18.03 42.07 7.88
CA ASP A 253 -17.90 40.75 7.25
C ASP A 253 -16.58 40.59 6.50
N LEU A 254 -15.47 40.61 7.26
CA LEU A 254 -14.15 40.56 6.64
C LEU A 254 -13.77 39.12 6.33
N HIS A 255 -13.21 38.93 5.14
CA HIS A 255 -12.82 37.63 4.61
C HIS A 255 -11.32 37.56 4.41
N PHE A 256 -10.71 36.46 4.81
CA PHE A 256 -9.31 36.17 4.51
C PHE A 256 -9.13 35.72 3.04
N SER A 257 -10.07 34.92 2.54
CA SER A 257 -10.12 34.45 1.15
C SER A 257 -11.52 33.91 0.84
N GLN A 258 -11.97 33.99 -0.41
CA GLN A 258 -13.26 33.49 -0.84
C GLN A 258 -13.18 33.00 -2.30
N GLY A 259 -13.91 31.92 -2.61
CA GLY A 259 -14.17 31.50 -3.99
C GLY A 259 -15.29 32.32 -4.65
N ASP A 260 -15.38 32.29 -5.97
CA ASP A 260 -16.47 32.95 -6.67
C ASP A 260 -17.82 32.31 -6.31
N GLY A 261 -18.80 33.13 -5.92
CA GLY A 261 -20.20 32.72 -5.77
C GLY A 261 -20.63 32.11 -4.43
N GLU A 262 -19.75 32.07 -3.40
CA GLU A 262 -20.09 31.64 -2.03
C GLU A 262 -20.94 30.36 -1.93
N ILE A 263 -20.52 29.32 -2.66
CA ILE A 263 -21.36 28.13 -2.93
C ILE A 263 -21.87 27.39 -1.68
N SER A 264 -21.22 27.55 -0.52
CA SER A 264 -21.58 26.89 0.75
C SER A 264 -22.36 27.78 1.72
N PHE A 265 -22.88 28.92 1.27
CA PHE A 265 -23.46 30.01 2.08
C PHE A 265 -22.42 30.76 2.91
N CYS A 266 -21.59 30.07 3.70
CA CYS A 266 -20.36 30.62 4.29
C CYS A 266 -19.17 30.14 3.45
N GLY A 267 -19.05 30.68 2.23
CA GLY A 267 -18.04 30.28 1.25
C GLY A 267 -16.68 30.95 1.44
N ALA A 268 -16.62 32.01 2.24
CA ALA A 268 -15.40 32.68 2.65
C ALA A 268 -14.69 31.97 3.81
N ILE A 269 -13.44 32.38 4.03
CA ILE A 269 -12.76 32.26 5.32
C ILE A 269 -13.11 33.53 6.11
N GLU A 270 -14.16 33.43 6.92
CA GLU A 270 -14.71 34.49 7.75
C GLU A 270 -13.77 34.85 8.88
N MET A 271 -13.59 36.14 9.16
CA MET A 271 -12.71 36.60 10.24
C MET A 271 -13.17 37.91 10.87
N ALA A 272 -12.78 38.10 12.13
CA ALA A 272 -12.79 39.42 12.75
C ALA A 272 -11.48 40.16 12.42
N GLY A 273 -11.54 41.48 12.27
CA GLY A 273 -10.33 42.22 11.89
C GLY A 273 -10.50 43.72 11.73
N VAL A 274 -9.55 44.32 11.03
CA VAL A 274 -9.47 45.76 10.80
C VAL A 274 -9.35 46.08 9.31
N ILE A 275 -10.18 47.00 8.85
CA ILE A 275 -10.10 47.60 7.53
C ILE A 275 -9.61 49.04 7.62
N THR A 276 -8.64 49.41 6.80
CA THR A 276 -8.12 50.78 6.69
C THR A 276 -8.60 51.39 5.38
N ILE A 277 -9.41 52.43 5.47
CA ILE A 277 -10.05 53.05 4.30
C ILE A 277 -9.83 54.56 4.26
N ARG A 278 -9.87 55.11 3.05
CA ARG A 278 -9.92 56.54 2.77
C ARG A 278 -11.13 56.84 1.90
N PHE A 279 -11.84 57.92 2.20
CA PHE A 279 -12.98 58.36 1.40
C PHE A 279 -12.62 59.55 0.50
N ASP A 280 -13.16 59.57 -0.70
CA ASP A 280 -13.20 60.75 -1.58
C ASP A 280 -14.64 60.87 -2.15
N LEU A 281 -14.99 62.01 -2.77
CA LEU A 281 -16.35 62.27 -3.27
C LEU A 281 -16.33 62.75 -4.71
N ILE A 282 -17.21 62.18 -5.54
CA ILE A 282 -17.51 62.69 -6.87
C ILE A 282 -18.91 63.31 -6.81
N LYS A 283 -18.94 64.65 -6.89
CA LYS A 283 -20.18 65.41 -6.85
C LYS A 283 -21.05 65.11 -8.06
N ASN A 284 -22.36 64.90 -7.84
CA ASN A 284 -23.31 64.50 -8.87
C ASN A 284 -22.91 63.25 -9.69
N GLY A 285 -22.00 62.42 -9.14
CA GLY A 285 -21.33 61.36 -9.87
C GLY A 285 -22.28 60.29 -10.43
N MET A 286 -23.41 60.02 -9.76
CA MET A 286 -24.38 59.03 -10.23
C MET A 286 -24.94 59.39 -11.61
N THR A 287 -25.20 60.68 -11.84
CA THR A 287 -25.73 61.18 -13.11
C THR A 287 -24.61 61.37 -14.13
N GLU A 288 -23.52 62.05 -13.75
CA GLU A 288 -22.43 62.38 -14.67
C GLU A 288 -21.68 61.16 -15.21
N ARG A 289 -21.67 60.06 -14.46
CA ARG A 289 -21.02 58.80 -14.86
C ARG A 289 -22.00 57.70 -15.29
N ALA A 290 -23.32 57.99 -15.26
CA ALA A 290 -24.39 57.02 -15.50
C ALA A 290 -24.29 55.77 -14.59
N ILE A 291 -23.86 55.96 -13.34
CA ILE A 291 -23.65 54.90 -12.36
C ILE A 291 -24.87 54.85 -11.43
N LYS A 292 -25.72 53.84 -11.63
CA LYS A 292 -26.88 53.53 -10.76
C LYS A 292 -26.62 52.39 -9.78
N SER A 293 -25.51 51.69 -9.98
CA SER A 293 -25.08 50.57 -9.16
C SER A 293 -23.61 50.70 -8.84
N PRO A 294 -23.14 50.12 -7.71
CA PRO A 294 -21.73 50.16 -7.36
C PRO A 294 -20.80 49.75 -8.50
N VAL A 295 -19.65 50.42 -8.58
CA VAL A 295 -18.56 50.05 -9.48
C VAL A 295 -17.33 49.74 -8.65
N TYR A 296 -16.58 48.71 -9.04
CA TYR A 296 -15.42 48.24 -8.30
C TYR A 296 -14.20 48.22 -9.21
N ARG A 297 -13.12 48.85 -8.75
CA ARG A 297 -11.80 48.76 -9.37
C ARG A 297 -10.90 47.92 -8.45
N PRO A 298 -10.47 46.72 -8.89
CA PRO A 298 -9.51 45.92 -8.16
C PRO A 298 -8.21 46.68 -7.87
N GLY A 299 -7.56 46.34 -6.77
CA GLY A 299 -6.27 46.90 -6.38
C GLY A 299 -5.09 46.31 -7.16
N ASP A 300 -3.90 46.83 -6.88
CA ASP A 300 -2.64 46.35 -7.49
C ASP A 300 -2.20 44.97 -6.97
N VAL A 301 -2.86 44.45 -5.93
CA VAL A 301 -2.59 43.14 -5.33
C VAL A 301 -3.55 42.11 -5.93
N ALA A 302 -3.00 41.10 -6.60
CA ALA A 302 -3.76 40.01 -7.20
C ALA A 302 -3.30 38.65 -6.68
N GLN A 303 -4.24 37.71 -6.56
CA GLN A 303 -3.96 36.33 -6.22
C GLN A 303 -3.49 35.57 -7.47
N LEU A 304 -2.18 35.38 -7.63
CA LEU A 304 -1.61 34.70 -8.78
C LEU A 304 -1.17 33.27 -8.43
N PHE A 305 -2.05 32.31 -8.72
CA PHE A 305 -1.67 30.91 -8.85
C PHE A 305 -1.30 30.68 -10.31
N GLY A 306 -0.02 30.45 -10.63
CA GLY A 306 0.43 30.32 -12.02
C GLY A 306 -0.37 29.28 -12.83
N PRO A 307 -0.47 29.40 -14.16
CA PRO A 307 -1.37 28.59 -14.99
C PRO A 307 -1.15 27.06 -14.90
N SER A 308 0.03 26.61 -14.46
CA SER A 308 0.32 25.20 -14.19
C SER A 308 -0.20 24.69 -12.83
N ARG A 309 -0.83 25.56 -12.03
CA ARG A 309 -1.36 25.28 -10.68
C ARG A 309 -2.88 25.38 -10.59
N CYS A 310 -3.56 25.53 -11.72
CA CYS A 310 -5.02 25.58 -11.79
C CYS A 310 -5.56 24.36 -12.55
N LEU A 311 -6.70 23.86 -12.09
CA LEU A 311 -7.50 22.88 -12.81
C LEU A 311 -8.86 23.52 -13.13
N THR A 312 -9.34 23.29 -14.33
CA THR A 312 -10.62 23.85 -14.80
C THR A 312 -11.64 22.74 -14.96
N PHE A 313 -12.81 22.94 -14.39
CA PHE A 313 -13.94 22.02 -14.48
C PHE A 313 -15.07 22.69 -15.25
N GLU A 314 -15.47 22.07 -16.34
CA GLU A 314 -16.55 22.58 -17.16
C GLU A 314 -17.90 22.16 -16.59
N GLY A 315 -18.88 23.05 -16.70
CA GLY A 315 -20.27 22.85 -16.34
C GLY A 315 -21.15 22.90 -17.58
N PHE A 316 -22.06 21.95 -17.73
CA PHE A 316 -23.03 21.95 -18.83
C PHE A 316 -24.43 22.06 -18.23
N SER A 317 -25.38 22.66 -18.95
CA SER A 317 -26.80 22.71 -18.57
C SER A 317 -27.46 21.33 -18.69
N VAL A 318 -26.83 20.28 -18.16
CA VAL A 318 -27.30 18.90 -18.08
C VAL A 318 -27.30 18.56 -16.60
N ASP A 319 -28.47 18.26 -16.05
CA ASP A 319 -28.57 17.93 -14.63
C ASP A 319 -28.07 16.50 -14.31
N GLU A 320 -28.08 16.16 -13.03
CA GLU A 320 -27.60 14.90 -12.47
C GLU A 320 -28.35 13.67 -12.98
N SER A 321 -29.57 13.86 -13.50
CA SER A 321 -30.37 12.80 -14.14
C SER A 321 -30.06 12.62 -15.63
N GLY A 322 -29.17 13.46 -16.18
CA GLY A 322 -28.84 13.50 -17.60
C GLY A 322 -29.81 14.34 -18.42
N LYS A 323 -30.73 15.10 -17.80
CA LYS A 323 -31.68 15.95 -18.52
C LYS A 323 -31.01 17.24 -18.96
N GLN A 324 -31.09 17.52 -20.27
CA GLN A 324 -30.65 18.77 -20.86
C GLN A 324 -31.64 19.90 -20.58
N HIS A 325 -31.12 21.03 -20.12
CA HIS A 325 -31.81 22.30 -19.92
C HIS A 325 -31.34 23.32 -20.97
N PHE A 326 -32.24 24.22 -21.36
CA PHE A 326 -31.96 25.24 -22.37
C PHE A 326 -31.30 26.47 -21.72
N LEU A 327 -29.99 26.65 -21.94
CA LEU A 327 -29.22 27.80 -21.46
C LEU A 327 -29.35 28.05 -19.95
N ASP A 328 -29.41 26.98 -19.16
CA ASP A 328 -29.50 27.06 -17.71
C ASP A 328 -28.11 27.20 -17.08
N ALA A 329 -27.74 28.43 -16.74
CA ALA A 329 -26.48 28.77 -16.11
C ALA A 329 -26.36 28.22 -14.69
N THR A 330 -27.47 28.10 -13.97
CA THR A 330 -27.53 27.56 -12.60
C THR A 330 -27.18 26.07 -12.59
N VAL A 331 -27.79 25.29 -13.49
CA VAL A 331 -27.46 23.87 -13.67
C VAL A 331 -26.01 23.71 -14.14
N ALA A 332 -25.58 24.52 -15.11
CA ALA A 332 -24.20 24.48 -15.58
C ALA A 332 -23.19 24.74 -14.45
N TYR A 333 -23.39 25.80 -13.68
CA TYR A 333 -22.52 26.14 -12.56
C TYR A 333 -22.53 25.06 -11.47
N ARG A 334 -23.71 24.52 -11.10
CA ARG A 334 -23.83 23.39 -10.17
C ARG A 334 -23.01 22.19 -10.62
N GLN A 335 -23.07 21.82 -11.89
CA GLN A 335 -22.30 20.71 -12.44
C GLN A 335 -20.79 20.96 -12.44
N ALA A 336 -20.34 22.19 -12.71
CA ALA A 336 -18.93 22.54 -12.59
C ALA A 336 -18.43 22.37 -11.15
N CYS A 337 -19.17 22.88 -10.17
CA CYS A 337 -18.87 22.73 -8.75
C CYS A 337 -18.84 21.26 -8.32
N LEU A 338 -19.86 20.47 -8.67
CA LEU A 338 -19.92 19.04 -8.33
C LEU A 338 -18.74 18.26 -8.92
N ARG A 339 -18.33 18.54 -10.16
CA ARG A 339 -17.16 17.89 -10.80
C ARG A 339 -15.85 18.25 -10.12
N ALA A 340 -15.67 19.53 -9.77
CA ALA A 340 -14.51 19.98 -9.00
C ALA A 340 -14.46 19.29 -7.64
N ILE A 341 -15.61 19.19 -6.96
CA ILE A 341 -15.73 18.50 -5.67
C ILE A 341 -15.40 17.01 -5.79
N GLU A 342 -15.99 16.30 -6.75
CA GLU A 342 -15.72 14.87 -6.96
C GLU A 342 -14.25 14.59 -7.31
N TYR A 343 -13.59 15.51 -8.01
CA TYR A 343 -12.14 15.42 -8.23
C TYR A 343 -11.36 15.62 -6.93
N LEU A 344 -11.63 16.69 -6.18
CA LEU A 344 -10.89 17.02 -4.96
C LEU A 344 -11.07 15.97 -3.85
N LYS A 345 -12.22 15.29 -3.80
CA LYS A 345 -12.48 14.13 -2.92
C LYS A 345 -11.43 13.02 -3.09
N GLN A 346 -10.85 12.83 -4.28
CA GLN A 346 -9.84 11.80 -4.53
C GLN A 346 -8.52 12.07 -3.78
N PHE A 347 -8.30 13.31 -3.36
CA PHE A 347 -7.08 13.77 -2.70
C PHE A 347 -7.29 14.08 -1.22
N GLY A 348 -8.47 13.75 -0.66
CA GLY A 348 -8.81 14.07 0.73
C GLY A 348 -9.05 15.57 0.99
N PHE A 349 -9.09 16.40 -0.06
CA PHE A 349 -9.37 17.82 0.04
C PHE A 349 -10.84 18.07 -0.20
N LEU A 350 -11.63 18.07 0.87
CA LEU A 350 -12.90 18.76 1.03
C LEU A 350 -13.45 18.33 2.37
N PHE A 351 -14.36 19.14 2.92
CA PHE A 351 -15.24 18.71 4.00
C PHE A 351 -15.74 17.30 3.72
N SER A 352 -15.17 16.33 4.42
CA SER A 352 -15.71 15.00 4.55
C SER A 352 -17.01 15.01 5.37
N GLY A 353 -17.74 16.14 5.39
CA GLY A 353 -19.14 16.21 5.80
C GLY A 353 -20.07 15.37 4.91
N ALA A 354 -19.62 14.88 3.74
CA ALA A 354 -20.22 13.75 3.00
C ALA A 354 -19.21 13.20 1.98
N TYR A 355 -18.39 12.17 2.23
CA TYR A 355 -18.60 10.96 3.02
C TYR A 355 -17.36 10.65 3.85
N THR A 356 -17.28 11.18 5.06
CA THR A 356 -17.23 10.22 6.15
C THR A 356 -18.69 9.79 6.34
N ASP A 357 -18.98 8.49 6.32
CA ASP A 357 -19.72 8.04 7.50
C ASP A 357 -18.88 8.65 8.64
N THR A 358 -19.35 9.70 9.33
CA THR A 358 -18.60 10.33 10.44
C THR A 358 -18.26 9.30 11.52
N ASN A 359 -18.82 8.11 11.37
CA ASN A 359 -18.30 6.86 11.84
C ASN A 359 -17.41 6.20 10.74
N GLU A 360 -16.12 6.51 10.62
CA GLU A 360 -15.18 5.69 9.83
C GLU A 360 -15.39 4.17 10.05
N PRO A 361 -15.73 3.71 11.28
CA PRO A 361 -16.24 2.35 11.51
C PRO A 361 -17.42 1.91 10.61
N SER A 362 -18.42 2.76 10.33
CA SER A 362 -19.54 2.41 9.44
C SER A 362 -19.11 2.23 7.97
N LEU A 363 -18.15 3.01 7.48
CA LEU A 363 -17.58 2.80 6.14
C LEU A 363 -16.83 1.47 6.07
N ILE A 364 -16.00 1.20 7.08
CA ILE A 364 -15.30 -0.08 7.23
C ILE A 364 -16.32 -1.22 7.32
N ALA A 365 -17.41 -1.06 8.09
CA ALA A 365 -18.46 -2.07 8.22
C ALA A 365 -19.15 -2.37 6.90
N LYS A 366 -19.48 -1.34 6.10
CA LYS A 366 -20.06 -1.52 4.77
C LYS A 366 -19.13 -2.29 3.84
N ARG A 367 -17.84 -1.93 3.80
CA ARG A 367 -16.83 -2.62 2.97
C ARG A 367 -16.61 -4.05 3.44
N ARG A 368 -16.54 -4.25 4.76
CA ARG A 368 -16.40 -5.57 5.38
C ARG A 368 -17.57 -6.50 5.09
N ILE A 369 -18.81 -6.00 5.16
CA ILE A 369 -20.00 -6.77 4.76
C ILE A 369 -19.89 -7.19 3.30
N ALA A 370 -19.50 -6.29 2.40
CA ALA A 370 -19.33 -6.59 0.98
C ALA A 370 -18.21 -7.61 0.73
N ASP A 371 -17.13 -7.57 1.50
CA ASP A 371 -16.02 -8.52 1.40
C ASP A 371 -16.36 -9.89 1.98
N LEU A 372 -16.99 -9.96 3.15
CA LEU A 372 -17.48 -11.22 3.75
C LEU A 372 -18.55 -11.87 2.87
N ALA A 373 -19.41 -11.08 2.22
CA ALA A 373 -20.43 -11.60 1.32
C ALA A 373 -19.85 -12.27 0.07
N GLN A 374 -18.57 -12.06 -0.27
CA GLN A 374 -17.88 -12.74 -1.38
C GLN A 374 -17.38 -14.14 -1.01
N PHE A 375 -17.36 -14.50 0.29
CA PHE A 375 -16.86 -15.81 0.74
C PHE A 375 -17.57 -17.01 0.08
N PRO A 376 -18.91 -17.02 -0.08
CA PRO A 376 -19.61 -18.12 -0.71
C PRO A 376 -19.24 -18.23 -2.20
N ASP A 377 -18.76 -19.40 -2.59
CA ASP A 377 -18.49 -19.73 -3.98
C ASP A 377 -19.78 -20.11 -4.73
N ALA A 378 -19.71 -20.08 -6.08
CA ALA A 378 -20.86 -20.44 -6.91
C ALA A 378 -21.43 -21.85 -6.62
N PRO A 379 -20.60 -22.90 -6.39
CA PRO A 379 -21.09 -24.20 -5.94
C PRO A 379 -21.91 -24.14 -4.64
N SER A 380 -21.47 -23.42 -3.62
CA SER A 380 -22.19 -23.27 -2.35
C SER A 380 -23.52 -22.53 -2.54
N ILE A 381 -23.52 -21.46 -3.34
CA ILE A 381 -24.73 -20.68 -3.65
C ILE A 381 -25.81 -21.58 -4.28
N SER A 382 -25.42 -22.49 -5.19
CA SER A 382 -26.35 -23.43 -5.83
C SER A 382 -27.01 -24.43 -4.86
N LYS A 383 -26.41 -24.66 -3.69
CA LYS A 383 -26.89 -25.62 -2.68
C LYS A 383 -27.87 -25.02 -1.66
N ILE A 384 -28.10 -23.71 -1.69
CA ILE A 384 -29.02 -23.02 -0.75
C ILE A 384 -30.39 -23.73 -0.66
N PRO A 385 -31.10 -24.07 -1.77
CA PRO A 385 -32.40 -24.74 -1.66
C PRO A 385 -32.30 -26.10 -0.97
N HIS A 386 -31.24 -26.87 -1.27
CA HIS A 386 -31.03 -28.18 -0.68
C HIS A 386 -30.75 -28.08 0.83
N TRP A 387 -29.91 -27.15 1.25
CA TRP A 387 -29.59 -26.93 2.67
C TRP A 387 -30.81 -26.48 3.47
N LEU A 388 -31.67 -25.63 2.91
CA LEU A 388 -32.93 -25.26 3.54
C LEU A 388 -33.86 -26.47 3.71
N SER A 389 -34.00 -27.29 2.67
CA SER A 389 -34.88 -28.47 2.70
C SER A 389 -34.37 -29.61 3.60
N SER A 390 -33.06 -29.65 3.87
CA SER A 390 -32.40 -30.74 4.60
C SER A 390 -31.98 -30.35 6.03
N GLN A 391 -32.16 -29.10 6.44
CA GLN A 391 -31.88 -28.69 7.82
C GLN A 391 -32.89 -29.35 8.77
N LYS A 392 -32.37 -29.99 9.81
CA LYS A 392 -33.19 -30.64 10.85
C LYS A 392 -33.85 -29.60 11.75
N GLY A 393 -34.83 -30.04 12.55
CA GLY A 393 -35.53 -29.18 13.51
C GLY A 393 -34.62 -28.56 14.57
N ASP A 394 -33.49 -29.21 14.88
CA ASP A 394 -32.47 -28.74 15.81
C ASP A 394 -31.41 -27.82 15.18
N GLY A 395 -31.54 -27.45 13.89
CA GLY A 395 -30.58 -26.58 13.19
C GLY A 395 -29.40 -27.30 12.54
N THR A 396 -29.26 -28.63 12.70
CA THR A 396 -28.16 -29.41 12.13
C THR A 396 -28.45 -29.93 10.72
N TRP A 397 -27.42 -30.51 10.09
CA TRP A 397 -27.53 -31.22 8.82
C TRP A 397 -26.93 -32.62 8.93
N SER A 398 -27.60 -33.64 8.39
CA SER A 398 -27.15 -35.05 8.54
C SER A 398 -25.82 -35.37 7.88
N ASP A 399 -25.42 -34.59 6.89
CA ASP A 399 -24.18 -34.76 6.13
C ASP A 399 -22.99 -33.95 6.70
N VAL A 400 -23.21 -33.23 7.81
CA VAL A 400 -22.14 -32.58 8.58
C VAL A 400 -21.80 -33.45 9.78
N ASN A 401 -20.50 -33.73 9.97
CA ASN A 401 -20.01 -34.47 11.12
C ASN A 401 -19.76 -33.51 12.29
N TYR A 402 -20.62 -33.61 13.32
CA TYR A 402 -20.59 -32.78 14.53
C TYR A 402 -19.80 -33.38 15.71
N LEU A 403 -19.02 -34.44 15.49
CA LEU A 403 -18.14 -34.99 16.54
C LEU A 403 -17.21 -33.89 17.07
N SER A 404 -17.18 -33.70 18.39
CA SER A 404 -16.35 -32.71 19.09
C SER A 404 -15.42 -33.37 20.12
N GLY A 405 -14.52 -32.59 20.71
CA GLY A 405 -13.54 -33.09 21.67
C GLY A 405 -12.55 -34.08 21.03
N CYS A 406 -12.04 -35.04 21.80
CA CYS A 406 -11.00 -35.95 21.31
C CYS A 406 -11.40 -36.93 20.21
N PRO A 407 -12.69 -37.29 20.06
CA PRO A 407 -13.17 -37.99 18.87
C PRO A 407 -13.16 -37.15 17.59
N ALA A 408 -13.04 -35.82 17.68
CA ALA A 408 -13.05 -34.94 16.53
C ALA A 408 -11.74 -34.97 15.74
N GLN A 409 -11.83 -34.64 14.46
CA GLN A 409 -10.66 -34.41 13.63
C GLN A 409 -9.99 -33.08 14.05
N ARG A 410 -8.71 -33.16 14.44
CA ARG A 410 -7.95 -32.01 14.99
C ARG A 410 -7.65 -30.88 13.99
N ALA A 411 -7.68 -31.16 12.69
CA ALA A 411 -7.48 -30.18 11.62
C ALA A 411 -8.49 -30.40 10.51
N ASN A 412 -8.90 -29.34 9.82
CA ASN A 412 -9.99 -29.37 8.83
C ASN A 412 -11.25 -30.01 9.42
N TRP A 413 -11.57 -29.63 10.67
CA TRP A 413 -12.64 -30.23 11.45
C TRP A 413 -13.96 -30.16 10.66
N PRO A 414 -14.57 -31.30 10.27
CA PRO A 414 -15.71 -31.30 9.34
C PRO A 414 -16.92 -30.47 9.78
N ILE A 415 -17.04 -30.19 11.09
CA ILE A 415 -18.09 -29.32 11.62
C ILE A 415 -18.07 -27.92 11.00
N GLN A 416 -16.92 -27.45 10.49
CA GLN A 416 -16.80 -26.12 9.85
C GLN A 416 -17.78 -25.95 8.68
N GLN A 417 -18.25 -27.05 8.09
CA GLN A 417 -19.28 -27.03 7.06
C GLN A 417 -20.62 -26.47 7.55
N HIS A 418 -20.91 -26.56 8.85
CA HIS A 418 -22.03 -25.86 9.48
C HIS A 418 -21.91 -24.34 9.28
N TRP A 419 -20.74 -23.77 9.61
CA TRP A 419 -20.48 -22.34 9.44
C TRP A 419 -20.43 -21.92 7.97
N ASN A 420 -19.81 -22.71 7.08
CA ASN A 420 -19.79 -22.41 5.65
C ASN A 420 -21.22 -22.26 5.09
N ARG A 421 -22.16 -23.13 5.53
CA ARG A 421 -23.57 -23.01 5.19
C ARG A 421 -24.16 -21.74 5.76
N LEU A 422 -24.01 -21.50 7.07
CA LEU A 422 -24.57 -20.31 7.72
C LEU A 422 -24.09 -18.99 7.11
N VAL A 423 -22.78 -18.86 6.83
CA VAL A 423 -22.22 -17.68 6.14
C VAL A 423 -22.82 -17.53 4.74
N THR A 424 -23.01 -18.63 4.00
CA THR A 424 -23.66 -18.62 2.68
C THR A 424 -25.11 -18.17 2.76
N LEU A 425 -25.88 -18.73 3.70
CA LEU A 425 -27.28 -18.33 3.92
C LEU A 425 -27.37 -16.86 4.35
N ALA A 426 -26.47 -16.39 5.22
CA ALA A 426 -26.42 -15.00 5.68
C ALA A 426 -26.05 -14.03 4.56
N ALA A 427 -25.07 -14.37 3.71
CA ALA A 427 -24.72 -13.60 2.53
C ALA A 427 -25.91 -13.49 1.56
N ALA A 428 -26.64 -14.59 1.35
CA ALA A 428 -27.85 -14.62 0.52
C ALA A 428 -28.97 -13.73 1.10
N TRP A 429 -29.23 -13.86 2.40
CA TRP A 429 -30.23 -13.07 3.11
C TRP A 429 -29.91 -11.57 3.08
N SER A 430 -28.63 -11.21 3.22
CA SER A 430 -28.18 -9.81 3.26
C SER A 430 -28.38 -9.07 1.93
N GLY A 431 -28.39 -9.78 0.80
CA GLY A 431 -28.39 -9.17 -0.54
C GLY A 431 -27.08 -8.47 -0.93
N ALA A 432 -26.01 -8.60 -0.12
CA ALA A 432 -24.73 -7.94 -0.37
C ALA A 432 -23.89 -8.62 -1.47
N ASN A 433 -24.13 -9.90 -1.77
CA ASN A 433 -23.46 -10.61 -2.86
C ASN A 433 -24.31 -10.53 -4.15
N PRO A 434 -23.83 -9.84 -5.21
CA PRO A 434 -24.60 -9.67 -6.45
C PRO A 434 -24.77 -10.96 -7.25
N SER A 435 -23.96 -11.99 -7.00
CA SER A 435 -24.04 -13.30 -7.66
C SER A 435 -25.16 -14.17 -7.10
N ILE A 436 -25.76 -13.80 -5.96
CA ILE A 436 -26.85 -14.55 -5.34
C ILE A 436 -28.19 -14.03 -5.86
N PRO A 437 -29.12 -14.91 -6.29
CA PRO A 437 -30.46 -14.52 -6.71
C PRO A 437 -31.20 -13.67 -5.66
N LYS A 438 -31.74 -12.52 -6.09
CA LYS A 438 -32.41 -11.54 -5.22
C LYS A 438 -33.66 -12.06 -4.51
N ASN A 439 -34.24 -13.20 -4.94
CA ASN A 439 -35.37 -13.82 -4.26
C ASN A 439 -35.02 -14.33 -2.85
N TRP A 440 -33.73 -14.46 -2.54
CA TRP A 440 -33.24 -14.81 -1.21
C TRP A 440 -33.08 -13.61 -0.27
N THR A 441 -32.98 -12.40 -0.83
CA THR A 441 -32.76 -11.18 -0.05
C THR A 441 -33.93 -10.94 0.90
N HIS A 442 -33.62 -10.81 2.20
CA HIS A 442 -34.59 -10.68 3.29
C HIS A 442 -35.62 -11.82 3.39
N SER A 443 -35.31 -13.01 2.88
CA SER A 443 -36.18 -14.19 2.99
C SER A 443 -36.39 -14.61 4.45
N HIS A 444 -37.64 -14.78 4.86
CA HIS A 444 -38.00 -15.31 6.18
C HIS A 444 -37.50 -16.75 6.38
N GLU A 445 -37.50 -17.58 5.33
CA GLU A 445 -37.03 -18.96 5.39
C GLU A 445 -35.52 -19.03 5.67
N LEU A 446 -34.74 -18.17 5.00
CA LEU A 446 -33.30 -18.07 5.26
C LEU A 446 -33.02 -17.59 6.67
N LEU A 447 -33.71 -16.53 7.13
CA LEU A 447 -33.52 -16.01 8.47
C LEU A 447 -33.80 -17.08 9.53
N ALA A 448 -34.91 -17.81 9.37
CA ALA A 448 -35.26 -18.90 10.29
C ALA A 448 -34.21 -20.02 10.30
N ALA A 449 -33.68 -20.39 9.12
CA ALA A 449 -32.63 -21.41 9.03
C ALA A 449 -31.30 -20.96 9.64
N ILE A 450 -30.93 -19.69 9.43
CA ILE A 450 -29.74 -19.07 10.02
C ILE A 450 -29.86 -19.07 11.54
N SER A 451 -30.97 -18.58 12.08
CA SER A 451 -31.22 -18.54 13.53
C SER A 451 -31.13 -19.92 14.15
N LYS A 452 -31.80 -20.94 13.58
CA LYS A 452 -31.72 -22.32 14.12
C LYS A 452 -30.31 -22.89 14.16
N GLY A 453 -29.51 -22.66 13.10
CA GLY A 453 -28.14 -23.15 13.09
C GLY A 453 -27.25 -22.41 14.10
N LEU A 454 -27.43 -21.08 14.23
CA LEU A 454 -26.75 -20.31 15.28
C LEU A 454 -27.15 -20.77 16.68
N ASP A 455 -28.44 -20.96 16.94
CA ASP A 455 -28.97 -21.46 18.22
C ASP A 455 -28.35 -22.80 18.57
N TYR A 456 -28.31 -23.76 17.62
CA TYR A 456 -27.63 -25.04 17.82
C TYR A 456 -26.16 -24.86 18.20
N TRP A 457 -25.43 -24.01 17.47
CA TRP A 457 -24.01 -23.80 17.73
C TRP A 457 -23.78 -23.23 19.14
N PHE A 458 -24.54 -22.21 19.54
CA PHE A 458 -24.39 -21.57 20.84
C PHE A 458 -24.88 -22.45 22.00
N ASP A 459 -25.94 -23.25 21.81
CA ASP A 459 -26.44 -24.18 22.83
C ASP A 459 -25.45 -25.31 23.16
N ASN A 460 -24.59 -25.68 22.21
CA ASN A 460 -23.62 -26.76 22.40
C ASN A 460 -22.24 -26.29 22.90
N ASP A 461 -21.91 -25.00 22.72
CA ASP A 461 -20.66 -24.33 23.13
C ASP A 461 -19.44 -25.27 23.23
N TYR A 462 -18.82 -25.57 22.08
CA TYR A 462 -17.73 -26.53 21.95
C TYR A 462 -16.47 -26.09 22.72
N THR A 463 -16.39 -26.48 23.99
CA THR A 463 -15.40 -26.07 24.99
C THR A 463 -14.29 -27.08 25.40
N PRO A 464 -14.18 -28.34 24.90
CA PRO A 464 -13.11 -29.24 25.38
C PRO A 464 -11.69 -28.79 25.05
N ALA A 465 -10.97 -28.30 26.08
CA ALA A 465 -9.60 -27.80 26.01
C ALA A 465 -8.59 -28.76 25.36
N ASP A 466 -8.68 -30.06 25.68
CA ASP A 466 -7.64 -31.04 25.31
C ASP A 466 -7.55 -31.35 23.81
N CYS A 467 -8.63 -31.08 23.05
CA CYS A 467 -8.75 -31.56 21.68
C CYS A 467 -9.31 -30.53 20.68
N MET A 468 -9.90 -29.43 21.17
CA MET A 468 -10.34 -28.29 20.36
C MET A 468 -9.51 -27.02 20.60
N GLY A 469 -8.62 -27.03 21.61
CA GLY A 469 -8.00 -25.81 22.15
C GLY A 469 -9.03 -24.96 22.89
N ASP A 470 -8.62 -24.27 23.95
CA ASP A 470 -9.52 -23.55 24.84
C ASP A 470 -10.53 -22.69 24.05
N GLY A 471 -11.80 -23.11 24.11
CA GLY A 471 -12.92 -22.31 23.59
C GLY A 471 -12.99 -20.98 24.34
N GLY A 472 -13.60 -19.97 23.71
CA GLY A 472 -13.71 -18.63 24.29
C GLY A 472 -13.98 -17.56 23.25
N ARG A 473 -14.14 -16.30 23.69
CA ARG A 473 -14.28 -15.18 22.75
C ARG A 473 -12.92 -14.94 22.09
N ALA A 474 -12.86 -15.07 20.76
CA ALA A 474 -11.63 -14.95 19.98
C ALA A 474 -10.81 -13.67 20.29
N HIS A 475 -11.49 -12.57 20.62
CA HIS A 475 -10.85 -11.31 20.99
C HIS A 475 -10.04 -11.36 22.30
N ASP A 476 -10.46 -12.18 23.26
CA ASP A 476 -9.81 -12.29 24.58
C ASP A 476 -8.49 -13.07 24.50
N LEU A 477 -8.31 -13.87 23.45
CA LEU A 477 -7.10 -14.65 23.18
C LEU A 477 -5.99 -13.83 22.53
N ARG A 478 -6.24 -12.56 22.16
CA ARG A 478 -5.28 -11.76 21.38
C ARG A 478 -3.95 -11.50 22.08
N ASP A 479 -4.00 -11.25 23.39
CA ASP A 479 -2.82 -11.05 24.25
C ASP A 479 -2.58 -12.29 25.14
N GLY A 480 -3.37 -13.33 24.93
CA GLY A 480 -3.39 -14.55 25.72
C GLY A 480 -2.53 -15.67 25.13
N LYS A 481 -2.50 -16.78 25.85
CA LYS A 481 -1.97 -18.04 25.34
C LYS A 481 -3.11 -18.90 24.84
N TYR A 482 -2.87 -19.64 23.75
CA TYR A 482 -3.82 -20.61 23.23
C TYR A 482 -3.44 -22.02 23.72
N GLY A 483 -4.16 -22.53 24.72
CA GLY A 483 -3.89 -23.83 25.34
C GLY A 483 -2.42 -24.01 25.71
N THR A 484 -1.82 -25.11 25.24
CA THR A 484 -0.39 -25.41 25.41
C THR A 484 0.51 -24.79 24.33
N GLY A 485 -0.06 -24.13 23.32
CA GLY A 485 0.64 -23.62 22.13
C GLY A 485 1.38 -22.29 22.32
N GLY A 486 1.23 -21.63 23.47
CA GLY A 486 1.90 -20.35 23.77
C GLY A 486 1.14 -19.13 23.25
N TYR A 487 1.84 -17.99 23.12
CA TYR A 487 1.25 -16.73 22.66
C TYR A 487 0.94 -16.77 21.17
N MET A 488 -0.15 -16.10 20.77
CA MET A 488 -0.53 -15.97 19.36
C MET A 488 0.43 -15.00 18.64
N THR A 489 1.06 -15.46 17.56
CA THR A 489 2.06 -14.72 16.77
C THR A 489 1.79 -14.85 15.28
N GLY A 490 2.39 -13.96 14.48
CA GLY A 490 2.33 -14.02 13.02
C GLY A 490 0.90 -14.10 12.50
N ALA A 491 0.62 -15.09 11.66
CA ALA A 491 -0.69 -15.27 11.04
C ALA A 491 -1.82 -15.50 12.04
N ASN A 492 -1.56 -16.29 13.09
CA ASN A 492 -2.54 -16.60 14.12
C ASN A 492 -3.03 -15.33 14.84
N ALA A 493 -2.12 -14.40 15.16
CA ALA A 493 -2.47 -13.12 15.76
C ALA A 493 -3.33 -12.26 14.83
N VAL A 494 -2.96 -12.18 13.55
CA VAL A 494 -3.67 -11.33 12.56
C VAL A 494 -5.07 -11.87 12.25
N LEU A 495 -5.26 -13.18 12.19
CA LEU A 495 -6.60 -13.78 12.02
C LEU A 495 -7.53 -13.44 13.20
N LEU A 496 -6.99 -13.40 14.43
CA LEU A 496 -7.75 -12.91 15.59
C LEU A 496 -8.05 -11.40 15.49
N MET A 497 -7.16 -10.61 14.87
CA MET A 497 -7.41 -9.18 14.65
C MET A 497 -8.53 -8.95 13.64
N GLN A 498 -8.64 -9.75 12.58
CA GLN A 498 -9.78 -9.68 11.66
C GLN A 498 -11.10 -9.93 12.40
N ASN A 499 -11.15 -10.92 13.29
CA ASN A 499 -12.33 -11.16 14.12
C ASN A 499 -12.60 -9.99 15.08
N SER A 500 -11.55 -9.39 15.62
CA SER A 500 -11.65 -8.21 16.49
C SER A 500 -12.22 -7.00 15.75
N VAL A 501 -11.90 -6.81 14.46
CA VAL A 501 -12.54 -5.81 13.60
C VAL A 501 -14.05 -6.07 13.50
N SER A 502 -14.47 -7.29 13.17
CA SER A 502 -15.91 -7.63 13.13
C SER A 502 -16.61 -7.32 14.45
N LEU A 503 -16.01 -7.74 15.58
CA LEU A 503 -16.57 -7.49 16.90
C LEU A 503 -16.60 -6.00 17.23
N ALA A 504 -15.59 -5.23 16.82
CA ALA A 504 -15.48 -3.81 17.10
C ALA A 504 -16.54 -3.01 16.35
N LEU A 505 -16.80 -3.39 15.10
CA LEU A 505 -17.88 -2.83 14.31
C LEU A 505 -19.25 -3.21 14.88
N TYR A 506 -19.43 -4.47 15.28
CA TYR A 506 -20.69 -4.94 15.87
C TYR A 506 -21.01 -4.28 17.21
N THR A 507 -20.00 -4.06 18.05
CA THR A 507 -20.14 -3.44 19.38
C THR A 507 -19.91 -1.92 19.39
N ASN A 508 -19.66 -1.33 18.22
CA ASN A 508 -19.32 0.09 18.06
C ASN A 508 -18.14 0.54 18.97
N ASN A 509 -17.09 -0.28 19.07
CA ASN A 509 -15.94 -0.07 19.94
C ASN A 509 -14.72 0.44 19.15
N ALA A 510 -14.57 1.77 19.08
CA ALA A 510 -13.50 2.42 18.32
C ALA A 510 -12.09 2.09 18.84
N THR A 511 -11.90 1.92 20.15
CA THR A 511 -10.59 1.56 20.72
C THR A 511 -10.15 0.17 20.27
N MET A 512 -11.07 -0.79 20.28
CA MET A 512 -10.81 -2.15 19.79
C MET A 512 -10.56 -2.17 18.28
N LEU A 513 -11.27 -1.33 17.52
CA LEU A 513 -11.01 -1.16 16.09
C LEU A 513 -9.60 -0.61 15.85
N GLN A 514 -9.21 0.45 16.58
CA GLN A 514 -7.89 1.03 16.50
C GLN A 514 -6.79 0.04 16.91
N ASP A 515 -6.98 -0.72 17.98
CA ASP A 515 -6.04 -1.76 18.42
C ASP A 515 -5.84 -2.83 17.32
N ALA A 516 -6.93 -3.30 16.71
CA ALA A 516 -6.88 -4.32 15.67
C ALA A 516 -6.16 -3.85 14.38
N TYR A 517 -6.35 -2.59 13.98
CA TYR A 517 -5.67 -2.01 12.81
C TYR A 517 -4.25 -1.51 13.09
N SER A 518 -3.95 -1.01 14.30
CA SER A 518 -2.64 -0.44 14.65
C SER A 518 -1.57 -1.49 14.99
N ARG A 519 -1.98 -2.68 15.42
CA ARG A 519 -1.11 -3.86 15.59
C ARG A 519 -0.76 -4.54 14.27
N ALA A 520 -0.73 -3.73 13.22
CA ALA A 520 -0.49 -4.14 11.86
C ALA A 520 0.86 -4.86 11.68
N MET A 521 0.93 -5.59 10.58
CA MET A 521 2.00 -6.50 10.20
C MET A 521 3.30 -5.72 10.05
N LYS A 522 4.20 -5.88 11.02
CA LYS A 522 5.51 -5.19 11.08
C LYS A 522 6.63 -6.22 10.90
N PHE A 523 7.84 -5.72 10.73
CA PHE A 523 9.02 -6.57 10.68
C PHE A 523 9.24 -7.31 12.01
N ALA A 524 9.57 -8.60 11.90
CA ALA A 524 10.20 -9.41 12.90
C ALA A 524 11.72 -9.31 12.67
N ASP A 525 12.45 -8.81 13.66
CA ASP A 525 13.89 -8.54 13.55
C ASP A 525 14.74 -9.59 14.30
N MET A 526 14.12 -10.48 15.08
CA MET A 526 14.83 -11.51 15.85
C MET A 526 14.93 -12.83 15.09
N PRO A 527 16.03 -13.60 15.23
CA PRO A 527 16.15 -14.93 14.65
C PRO A 527 14.98 -15.85 15.05
N MET A 528 14.48 -16.65 14.12
CA MET A 528 13.34 -17.56 14.29
C MET A 528 12.01 -16.90 14.70
N GLN A 529 11.95 -15.58 14.83
CA GLN A 529 10.74 -14.88 15.25
C GLN A 529 9.66 -15.02 14.18
N ASP A 530 8.46 -15.41 14.63
CA ASP A 530 7.29 -15.50 13.79
C ASP A 530 6.88 -14.11 13.26
N GLY A 531 6.72 -13.97 11.94
CA GLY A 531 6.38 -12.70 11.30
C GLY A 531 7.10 -12.46 9.97
N ILE A 532 6.96 -11.24 9.45
CA ILE A 532 7.60 -10.80 8.20
C ILE A 532 9.03 -10.37 8.49
N HIS A 533 10.00 -10.87 7.74
CA HIS A 533 11.40 -10.44 7.85
C HIS A 533 11.78 -9.50 6.72
N ARG A 534 12.83 -8.71 6.93
CA ARG A 534 13.27 -7.64 6.00
C ARG A 534 13.73 -8.14 4.63
N ASP A 535 14.11 -9.40 4.52
CA ASP A 535 14.47 -10.03 3.24
C ASP A 535 13.24 -10.39 2.38
N GLY A 536 12.04 -10.30 2.96
CA GLY A 536 10.76 -10.69 2.36
C GLY A 536 10.29 -12.09 2.73
N THR A 537 11.01 -12.82 3.59
CA THR A 537 10.50 -14.08 4.14
C THR A 537 9.43 -13.86 5.18
N PHE A 538 8.59 -14.87 5.36
CA PHE A 538 7.68 -14.98 6.48
C PHE A 538 8.01 -16.26 7.23
N LEU A 539 8.30 -16.14 8.53
CA LEU A 539 8.56 -17.29 9.39
C LEU A 539 7.37 -17.53 10.31
N GLN A 540 7.08 -18.81 10.59
CA GLN A 540 6.09 -19.21 11.60
C GLN A 540 6.57 -20.49 12.28
N HIS A 541 6.12 -20.74 13.51
CA HIS A 541 6.45 -21.93 14.28
C HIS A 541 7.95 -22.08 14.51
N SER A 542 8.58 -20.98 14.95
CA SER A 542 9.99 -20.96 15.34
C SER A 542 10.93 -21.24 14.15
N GLY A 543 10.93 -20.34 13.17
CA GLY A 543 11.93 -20.33 12.09
C GLY A 543 11.65 -21.25 10.90
N ILE A 544 10.40 -21.67 10.68
CA ILE A 544 10.01 -22.37 9.44
C ILE A 544 9.62 -21.33 8.39
N LEU A 545 10.24 -21.40 7.21
CA LEU A 545 9.85 -20.62 6.03
C LEU A 545 8.41 -20.96 5.62
N TYR A 546 7.53 -19.96 5.68
CA TYR A 546 6.09 -20.17 5.56
C TYR A 546 5.34 -19.13 4.72
N ASN A 547 6.05 -18.45 3.79
CA ASN A 547 5.45 -17.49 2.86
C ASN A 547 4.19 -18.04 2.18
N GLY A 548 4.18 -19.31 1.78
CA GLY A 548 3.10 -19.89 1.00
C GLY A 548 1.90 -20.44 1.78
N ASN A 549 1.93 -20.42 3.12
CA ASN A 549 0.74 -20.73 3.93
C ASN A 549 0.48 -19.68 5.00
N TYR A 550 1.09 -19.77 6.18
CA TYR A 550 0.82 -18.80 7.26
C TYR A 550 1.14 -17.38 6.82
N GLY A 551 2.24 -17.18 6.08
CA GLY A 551 2.57 -15.87 5.52
C GLY A 551 1.53 -15.38 4.53
N LYS A 552 1.02 -16.26 3.67
CA LYS A 552 -0.07 -15.99 2.73
C LYS A 552 -1.39 -15.71 3.46
N ASP A 553 -1.71 -16.39 4.56
CA ASP A 553 -2.92 -16.13 5.36
C ASP A 553 -2.86 -14.74 6.00
N LEU A 554 -1.70 -14.37 6.57
CA LEU A 554 -1.43 -13.03 7.05
C LEU A 554 -1.53 -11.99 5.92
N PHE A 555 -0.99 -12.30 4.75
CA PHE A 555 -1.04 -11.44 3.57
C PHE A 555 -2.46 -11.26 3.02
N ASN A 556 -3.29 -12.31 3.02
CA ASN A 556 -4.71 -12.21 2.70
C ASN A 556 -5.47 -11.33 3.70
N ALA A 557 -5.14 -11.47 4.98
CA ALA A 557 -5.71 -10.62 6.01
C ALA A 557 -5.32 -9.15 5.81
N PHE A 558 -4.09 -8.87 5.39
CA PHE A 558 -3.69 -7.52 4.99
C PHE A 558 -4.53 -7.02 3.84
N ILE A 559 -4.58 -7.77 2.73
CA ILE A 559 -5.29 -7.36 1.50
C ILE A 559 -6.74 -6.99 1.82
N GLN A 560 -7.40 -7.80 2.67
CA GLN A 560 -8.75 -7.53 3.13
C GLN A 560 -8.83 -6.28 4.01
N LEU A 561 -8.07 -6.25 5.12
CA LEU A 561 -8.17 -5.18 6.11
C LEU A 561 -7.79 -3.83 5.52
N GLU A 562 -6.73 -3.76 4.72
CA GLU A 562 -6.32 -2.55 4.03
C GLU A 562 -7.34 -2.14 2.98
N GLY A 563 -7.87 -3.09 2.19
CA GLY A 563 -8.97 -2.82 1.26
C GLY A 563 -10.21 -2.23 1.94
N GLU A 564 -10.52 -2.67 3.16
CA GLU A 564 -11.61 -2.14 3.99
C GLU A 564 -11.29 -0.73 4.55
N ALA A 565 -10.02 -0.46 4.89
CA ALA A 565 -9.58 0.76 5.58
C ALA A 565 -9.05 1.89 4.68
N ILE A 566 -8.78 1.65 3.39
CA ILE A 566 -8.25 2.68 2.47
C ILE A 566 -9.08 3.97 2.52
N GLY A 567 -8.39 5.10 2.71
CA GLY A 567 -9.01 6.41 2.84
C GLY A 567 -9.64 6.70 4.20
N THR A 568 -9.35 5.90 5.23
CA THR A 568 -9.72 6.14 6.64
C THR A 568 -8.47 6.28 7.51
N SER A 569 -8.62 6.75 8.75
CA SER A 569 -7.51 6.80 9.73
C SER A 569 -6.95 5.42 10.12
N PHE A 570 -7.66 4.34 9.78
CA PHE A 570 -7.25 2.95 10.06
C PHE A 570 -6.40 2.31 8.95
N ALA A 571 -6.13 3.02 7.85
CA ALA A 571 -5.29 2.52 6.76
C ALA A 571 -3.84 2.28 7.22
N ALA A 572 -3.12 1.39 6.52
CA ALA A 572 -1.77 0.97 6.89
C ALA A 572 -0.81 2.15 6.97
N GLY A 573 -0.14 2.31 8.13
CA GLY A 573 0.96 3.25 8.30
C GLY A 573 2.28 2.75 7.70
N ASN A 574 3.30 3.61 7.65
CA ASN A 574 4.58 3.34 6.98
C ASN A 574 5.22 2.00 7.35
N ALA A 575 5.32 1.68 8.65
CA ALA A 575 5.93 0.43 9.11
C ALA A 575 5.26 -0.83 8.54
N THR A 576 3.94 -0.78 8.35
CA THR A 576 3.18 -1.89 7.74
C THR A 576 3.33 -1.92 6.25
N ARG A 577 3.29 -0.75 5.59
CA ARG A 577 3.55 -0.64 4.16
C ARG A 577 4.92 -1.22 3.81
N ASP A 578 5.94 -0.87 4.59
CA ASP A 578 7.31 -1.36 4.41
C ASP A 578 7.38 -2.89 4.53
N ALA A 579 6.81 -3.45 5.60
CA ALA A 579 6.83 -4.90 5.85
C ALA A 579 6.07 -5.68 4.78
N VAL A 580 4.85 -5.26 4.46
CA VAL A 580 4.00 -5.96 3.51
C VAL A 580 4.53 -5.82 2.07
N ALA A 581 5.11 -4.67 1.71
CA ALA A 581 5.78 -4.52 0.42
C ALA A 581 7.00 -5.46 0.30
N ALA A 582 7.80 -5.61 1.37
CA ALA A 582 8.90 -6.56 1.40
C ALA A 582 8.39 -8.01 1.26
N GLN A 583 7.32 -8.39 1.97
CA GLN A 583 6.70 -9.70 1.86
C GLN A 583 6.14 -9.95 0.44
N ALA A 584 5.42 -9.00 -0.16
CA ALA A 584 4.87 -9.11 -1.50
C ALA A 584 5.97 -9.35 -2.55
N LYS A 585 7.05 -8.56 -2.48
CA LYS A 585 8.22 -8.70 -3.35
C LYS A 585 8.94 -10.02 -3.10
N GLY A 586 9.00 -10.49 -1.84
CA GLY A 586 9.59 -11.77 -1.48
C GLY A 586 8.80 -12.98 -1.98
N ASN A 587 7.48 -12.94 -1.82
CA ASN A 587 6.53 -13.97 -2.25
C ASN A 587 6.71 -14.30 -3.73
N GLU A 588 6.86 -13.29 -4.58
CA GLU A 588 7.02 -13.47 -6.04
C GLU A 588 8.21 -14.38 -6.41
N TRP A 589 9.30 -14.35 -5.63
CA TRP A 589 10.45 -15.23 -5.87
C TRP A 589 10.21 -16.68 -5.50
N MET A 590 9.22 -16.93 -4.64
CA MET A 590 8.82 -18.27 -4.16
C MET A 590 7.59 -18.78 -4.91
N ILE A 591 7.22 -18.16 -6.03
CA ILE A 591 6.10 -18.56 -6.88
C ILE A 591 6.64 -19.06 -8.22
N PHE A 592 6.12 -20.18 -8.68
CA PHE A 592 6.35 -20.71 -10.03
C PHE A 592 5.03 -20.85 -10.79
N THR A 593 5.10 -20.83 -12.12
CA THR A 593 3.93 -21.01 -12.98
C THR A 593 4.01 -22.38 -13.66
N ASP A 594 2.95 -23.17 -13.55
CA ASP A 594 2.74 -24.35 -14.39
C ASP A 594 2.46 -23.89 -15.82
N SER A 595 3.39 -24.15 -16.73
CA SER A 595 3.32 -23.73 -18.13
C SER A 595 2.21 -24.42 -18.93
N HIS A 596 1.63 -25.51 -18.42
CA HIS A 596 0.54 -26.23 -19.07
C HIS A 596 -0.83 -25.65 -18.73
N THR A 597 -1.01 -25.20 -17.49
CA THR A 597 -2.29 -24.68 -16.98
C THR A 597 -2.30 -23.16 -16.85
N GLY A 598 -1.12 -22.54 -16.80
CA GLY A 598 -0.93 -21.14 -16.42
C GLY A 598 -1.05 -20.90 -14.91
N GLN A 599 -1.39 -21.91 -14.11
CA GLN A 599 -1.63 -21.75 -12.68
C GLN A 599 -0.33 -21.41 -11.93
N GLU A 600 -0.41 -20.45 -11.02
CA GLU A 600 0.69 -20.07 -10.14
C GLU A 600 0.63 -20.88 -8.84
N HIS A 601 1.79 -21.38 -8.42
CA HIS A 601 1.96 -22.24 -7.25
C HIS A 601 3.12 -21.75 -6.40
N TRP A 602 3.06 -22.03 -5.10
CA TRP A 602 4.19 -21.81 -4.20
C TRP A 602 5.26 -22.88 -4.36
N ASP A 603 6.52 -22.49 -4.27
CA ASP A 603 7.65 -23.40 -4.06
C ASP A 603 7.41 -24.30 -2.84
N PHE A 604 7.72 -25.59 -2.98
CA PHE A 604 7.40 -26.58 -1.95
C PHE A 604 8.19 -26.37 -0.64
N ASN A 605 9.30 -25.62 -0.67
CA ASN A 605 10.01 -25.25 0.54
C ASN A 605 9.29 -24.17 1.37
N ALA A 606 8.38 -23.41 0.76
CA ALA A 606 7.70 -22.26 1.36
C ALA A 606 6.32 -22.57 1.96
N ILE A 607 5.86 -23.83 1.88
CA ILE A 607 4.53 -24.28 2.34
C ILE A 607 4.58 -25.25 3.53
N GLY A 608 5.76 -25.51 4.10
CA GLY A 608 5.94 -26.36 5.27
C GLY A 608 5.23 -27.72 5.16
N ARG A 609 4.40 -28.08 6.15
CA ARG A 609 3.68 -29.37 6.17
C ARG A 609 2.68 -29.58 5.03
N PHE A 610 2.26 -28.51 4.35
CA PHE A 610 1.22 -28.61 3.32
C PHE A 610 1.69 -29.30 2.03
N VAL A 611 2.99 -29.55 1.91
CA VAL A 611 3.57 -30.46 0.90
C VAL A 611 2.99 -31.89 0.96
N ALA A 612 2.38 -32.28 2.08
CA ALA A 612 1.80 -33.60 2.28
C ALA A 612 0.32 -33.72 1.86
N PHE A 613 -0.24 -32.73 1.16
CA PHE A 613 -1.60 -32.76 0.63
C PHE A 613 -1.58 -32.83 -0.91
N PRO A 614 -2.59 -33.45 -1.56
CA PRO A 614 -2.83 -33.32 -2.99
C PRO A 614 -3.47 -31.97 -3.33
N ALA A 615 -3.28 -31.47 -4.56
CA ALA A 615 -3.83 -30.19 -5.00
C ALA A 615 -5.38 -30.17 -4.94
N ALA A 616 -6.00 -31.34 -5.07
CA ALA A 616 -7.45 -31.52 -4.93
C ALA A 616 -8.00 -31.15 -3.54
N ASP A 617 -7.15 -31.12 -2.50
CA ASP A 617 -7.56 -30.71 -1.14
C ASP A 617 -7.58 -29.19 -0.96
N LEU A 618 -7.21 -28.42 -2.00
CA LEU A 618 -7.22 -26.96 -2.01
C LEU A 618 -6.41 -26.33 -0.86
N GLN A 619 -5.31 -26.99 -0.48
CA GLN A 619 -4.34 -26.49 0.49
C GLN A 619 -3.27 -25.63 -0.21
N ALA A 620 -2.26 -25.17 0.53
CA ALA A 620 -1.20 -24.30 0.02
C ALA A 620 -0.38 -24.86 -1.16
N ASN A 621 -0.46 -26.16 -1.45
CA ASN A 621 0.16 -26.78 -2.61
C ASN A 621 -0.66 -26.60 -3.91
N ALA A 622 -1.95 -26.25 -3.80
CA ALA A 622 -2.87 -26.21 -4.94
C ALA A 622 -2.68 -24.96 -5.81
N ASP A 623 -2.49 -23.78 -5.21
CA ASP A 623 -2.15 -22.53 -5.88
C ASP A 623 -1.67 -21.46 -4.87
N ILE A 624 -1.43 -20.24 -5.36
CA ILE A 624 -0.98 -19.13 -4.50
C ILE A 624 -2.03 -18.66 -3.47
N ASN A 625 -3.32 -18.90 -3.72
CA ASN A 625 -4.48 -18.59 -2.89
C ASN A 625 -4.50 -17.18 -2.25
N PHE A 626 -4.13 -16.15 -3.03
CA PHE A 626 -4.41 -14.74 -2.72
C PHE A 626 -4.86 -13.98 -3.98
N ASN A 627 -5.74 -13.00 -3.81
CA ASN A 627 -6.34 -12.27 -4.93
C ASN A 627 -5.43 -11.10 -5.37
N VAL A 628 -4.69 -11.29 -6.47
CA VAL A 628 -3.77 -10.29 -7.02
C VAL A 628 -4.49 -8.98 -7.44
N THR A 629 -5.77 -9.05 -7.81
CA THR A 629 -6.55 -7.85 -8.11
C THR A 629 -6.90 -7.06 -6.85
N LYS A 630 -7.28 -7.72 -5.76
CA LYS A 630 -7.47 -7.06 -4.46
C LYS A 630 -6.14 -6.52 -3.91
N LEU A 631 -5.03 -7.25 -4.07
CA LEU A 631 -3.70 -6.75 -3.72
C LEU A 631 -3.38 -5.45 -4.46
N ALA A 632 -3.63 -5.40 -5.77
CA ALA A 632 -3.42 -4.20 -6.57
C ALA A 632 -4.22 -2.99 -6.06
N ALA A 633 -5.46 -3.22 -5.61
CA ALA A 633 -6.29 -2.17 -5.02
C ALA A 633 -5.78 -1.76 -3.64
N ALA A 634 -5.44 -2.73 -2.78
CA ALA A 634 -4.93 -2.52 -1.43
C ALA A 634 -3.58 -1.79 -1.38
N THR A 635 -2.82 -1.80 -2.48
CA THR A 635 -1.47 -1.20 -2.56
C THR A 635 -1.39 -0.11 -3.63
N ALA A 636 -2.52 0.41 -4.10
CA ALA A 636 -2.57 1.37 -5.21
C ALA A 636 -1.84 2.70 -4.91
N ASP A 637 -1.75 3.08 -3.63
CA ASP A 637 -1.08 4.28 -3.14
C ASP A 637 0.35 4.00 -2.62
N PHE A 638 0.85 2.76 -2.74
CA PHE A 638 2.21 2.43 -2.37
C PHE A 638 3.16 2.99 -3.44
N THR A 639 4.07 3.87 -3.03
CA THR A 639 5.02 4.54 -3.93
C THR A 639 6.46 4.38 -3.44
N GLY A 640 7.43 4.73 -4.29
CA GLY A 640 8.86 4.69 -3.94
C GLY A 640 9.34 3.28 -3.60
N ALA A 641 9.96 3.10 -2.43
CA ALA A 641 10.48 1.79 -1.99
C ALA A 641 9.37 0.76 -1.74
N ASN A 642 8.14 1.20 -1.49
CA ASN A 642 6.99 0.34 -1.21
C ASN A 642 6.21 -0.05 -2.45
N ASP A 643 6.52 0.53 -3.62
CA ASP A 643 5.83 0.19 -4.86
C ASP A 643 5.95 -1.30 -5.18
N VAL A 644 4.81 -1.98 -5.31
CA VAL A 644 4.66 -3.41 -5.68
C VAL A 644 3.99 -3.58 -7.05
N GLY A 645 3.76 -2.51 -7.80
CA GLY A 645 3.06 -2.53 -9.09
C GLY A 645 3.70 -3.46 -10.11
N ASP A 646 5.03 -3.57 -10.10
CA ASP A 646 5.77 -4.50 -10.94
C ASP A 646 5.53 -5.98 -10.59
N THR A 647 5.44 -6.29 -9.30
CA THR A 647 5.07 -7.63 -8.80
C THR A 647 3.62 -7.95 -9.18
N VAL A 648 2.69 -7.02 -8.94
CA VAL A 648 1.29 -7.15 -9.33
C VAL A 648 1.13 -7.40 -10.83
N ARG A 649 1.86 -6.64 -11.66
CA ARG A 649 1.84 -6.78 -13.11
C ARG A 649 2.30 -8.16 -13.56
N ARG A 650 3.40 -8.67 -13.00
CA ARG A 650 3.95 -9.98 -13.36
C ARG A 650 3.06 -11.14 -12.91
N LEU A 651 2.52 -11.10 -11.70
CA LEU A 651 1.55 -12.11 -11.22
C LEU A 651 0.26 -12.09 -12.07
N LYS A 652 -0.26 -10.91 -12.44
CA LYS A 652 -1.41 -10.80 -13.37
C LYS A 652 -1.11 -11.27 -14.80
N SER A 653 0.17 -11.40 -15.16
CA SER A 653 0.57 -11.82 -16.51
C SER A 653 0.38 -13.31 -16.76
N ASN A 654 0.02 -14.09 -15.73
CA ASN A 654 -0.16 -15.55 -15.79
C ASN A 654 1.09 -16.25 -16.36
N GLY A 655 2.26 -15.84 -15.85
CA GLY A 655 3.57 -16.31 -16.28
C GLY A 655 4.03 -15.85 -17.67
N THR A 656 3.39 -14.89 -18.34
CA THR A 656 3.88 -14.36 -19.63
C THR A 656 5.00 -13.33 -19.47
N GLU A 657 4.97 -12.55 -18.40
CA GLU A 657 6.10 -11.76 -17.93
C GLU A 657 6.89 -12.56 -16.90
N LYS A 658 8.22 -12.63 -17.06
CA LYS A 658 9.09 -13.44 -16.20
C LYS A 658 9.96 -12.54 -15.34
N LEU A 659 9.98 -12.79 -14.03
CA LEU A 659 11.01 -12.29 -13.14
C LEU A 659 12.33 -13.01 -13.47
N VAL A 660 13.43 -12.27 -13.52
CA VAL A 660 14.74 -12.81 -13.89
C VAL A 660 15.80 -12.26 -12.94
N GLY A 661 16.56 -13.15 -12.33
CA GLY A 661 17.67 -12.82 -11.45
C GLY A 661 17.86 -13.88 -10.37
N ASN A 662 18.56 -13.49 -9.33
CA ASN A 662 18.81 -14.29 -8.14
C ASN A 662 18.46 -13.46 -6.90
N LYS A 663 17.88 -14.10 -5.88
CA LYS A 663 17.61 -13.49 -4.57
C LYS A 663 17.91 -14.47 -3.45
N GLY A 664 18.72 -14.00 -2.51
CA GLY A 664 18.95 -14.67 -1.24
C GLY A 664 18.02 -14.16 -0.15
N PHE A 665 17.55 -15.07 0.69
CA PHE A 665 16.71 -14.84 1.86
C PHE A 665 17.42 -15.35 3.11
N TRP A 666 18.11 -14.45 3.80
CA TRP A 666 18.99 -14.79 4.91
C TRP A 666 18.25 -15.15 6.19
N ALA A 667 17.02 -14.67 6.40
CA ALA A 667 16.24 -15.00 7.59
C ALA A 667 15.63 -16.41 7.50
N GLY A 668 15.23 -16.83 6.29
CA GLY A 668 14.63 -18.15 6.04
C GLY A 668 15.60 -19.23 5.55
N ASP A 669 16.91 -18.94 5.52
CA ASP A 669 17.95 -19.83 4.96
C ASP A 669 17.57 -20.38 3.57
N TYR A 670 17.17 -19.48 2.68
CA TYR A 670 16.58 -19.83 1.39
C TYR A 670 17.19 -19.02 0.24
N MET A 671 17.33 -19.63 -0.94
CA MET A 671 17.72 -18.94 -2.16
C MET A 671 16.79 -19.30 -3.30
N ALA A 672 16.32 -18.29 -4.02
CA ALA A 672 15.58 -18.45 -5.26
C ALA A 672 16.35 -17.84 -6.43
N SER A 673 16.32 -18.53 -7.57
CA SER A 673 16.89 -18.04 -8.81
C SER A 673 15.90 -18.27 -9.94
N GLN A 674 15.57 -17.21 -10.68
CA GLN A 674 14.72 -17.28 -11.86
C GLN A 674 15.58 -16.88 -13.07
N LEU A 675 15.99 -17.85 -13.88
CA LEU A 675 17.00 -17.64 -14.91
C LEU A 675 16.44 -17.99 -16.29
N ARG A 676 17.16 -17.56 -17.33
CA ARG A 676 16.81 -17.85 -18.73
C ARG A 676 17.82 -18.79 -19.32
N HIS A 677 17.36 -19.81 -20.03
CA HIS A 677 18.24 -20.64 -20.83
C HIS A 677 18.90 -19.79 -21.94
N ALA A 678 20.22 -19.81 -22.00
CA ALA A 678 21.01 -19.16 -23.04
C ALA A 678 21.07 -20.05 -24.29
N SER A 679 20.27 -19.76 -25.32
CA SER A 679 20.44 -20.43 -26.61
C SER A 679 21.70 -19.92 -27.30
N HIS A 680 22.78 -20.70 -27.24
CA HIS A 680 23.97 -20.46 -28.04
C HIS A 680 23.62 -20.54 -29.53
N GLY A 681 23.84 -19.43 -30.25
CA GLY A 681 23.91 -19.41 -31.71
C GLY A 681 22.59 -19.53 -32.47
N SER A 682 21.83 -18.44 -32.58
CA SER A 682 21.16 -18.10 -33.85
C SER A 682 20.91 -16.59 -33.94
N ASN A 683 21.32 -15.99 -35.05
CA ASN A 683 20.86 -14.66 -35.48
C ASN A 683 19.36 -14.76 -35.83
N ILE A 684 18.48 -14.92 -34.84
CA ILE A 684 17.03 -14.75 -35.04
C ILE A 684 16.61 -13.51 -34.26
N SER A 685 16.63 -12.38 -34.98
CA SER A 685 15.84 -11.21 -34.65
C SER A 685 14.36 -11.52 -34.88
N GLN A 686 13.71 -12.32 -34.02
CA GLN A 686 12.24 -12.46 -33.97
C GLN A 686 11.77 -12.89 -32.57
N VAL A 687 11.08 -11.99 -31.86
CA VAL A 687 9.83 -12.10 -31.06
C VAL A 687 9.46 -13.40 -30.28
N HIS A 688 10.29 -14.43 -30.21
CA HIS A 688 9.96 -15.68 -29.50
C HIS A 688 10.49 -15.73 -28.05
N ARG A 689 9.58 -16.05 -27.13
CA ARG A 689 9.79 -16.25 -25.68
C ARG A 689 10.93 -17.26 -25.45
N ARG A 690 11.97 -16.89 -24.68
CA ARG A 690 13.01 -17.81 -24.20
C ARG A 690 12.46 -18.65 -23.04
N ARG A 691 12.82 -19.94 -22.92
CA ARG A 691 12.45 -20.77 -21.75
C ARG A 691 13.16 -20.23 -20.49
N SER A 692 12.39 -19.97 -19.44
CA SER A 692 12.87 -19.62 -18.10
C SER A 692 12.72 -20.83 -17.19
N PHE A 693 13.58 -20.94 -16.18
CA PHE A 693 13.46 -21.93 -15.12
C PHE A 693 13.62 -21.28 -13.76
N ILE A 694 13.12 -21.94 -12.72
CA ILE A 694 13.23 -21.51 -11.33
C ILE A 694 13.98 -22.58 -10.55
N LEU A 695 14.97 -22.16 -9.76
CA LEU A 695 15.65 -23.01 -8.79
C LEU A 695 15.41 -22.46 -7.39
N ALA A 696 15.07 -23.35 -6.48
CA ALA A 696 14.79 -23.01 -5.08
C ALA A 696 15.61 -23.92 -4.16
N ASN A 697 16.40 -23.30 -3.28
CA ASN A 697 17.25 -24.01 -2.33
C ASN A 697 16.92 -23.62 -0.89
N LYS A 698 16.62 -24.62 -0.05
CA LYS A 698 16.41 -24.43 1.39
C LYS A 698 17.50 -25.13 2.18
N MET A 699 18.02 -24.42 3.17
CA MET A 699 19.08 -24.87 4.07
C MET A 699 18.57 -24.93 5.51
N LEU A 700 19.45 -25.30 6.44
CA LEU A 700 19.13 -25.42 7.86
C LEU A 700 20.26 -24.87 8.72
N SER A 701 19.95 -23.90 9.57
CA SER A 701 20.89 -23.26 10.50
C SER A 701 20.36 -23.27 11.94
N THR A 702 21.13 -22.73 12.88
CA THR A 702 20.67 -22.44 14.26
C THR A 702 19.51 -21.45 14.33
N ARG A 703 19.16 -20.80 13.21
CA ARG A 703 18.12 -19.77 13.08
C ARG A 703 16.91 -20.24 12.26
N SER A 704 16.86 -21.52 11.89
CA SER A 704 15.76 -22.10 11.11
C SER A 704 15.48 -23.55 11.50
N ALA A 705 14.30 -24.03 11.09
CA ALA A 705 13.88 -25.42 11.28
C ALA A 705 13.60 -26.11 9.94
N SER A 706 13.86 -27.42 9.87
CA SER A 706 13.83 -28.18 8.61
C SER A 706 12.45 -28.23 7.98
N SER A 707 11.47 -28.64 8.78
CA SER A 707 10.04 -28.73 8.48
C SER A 707 9.30 -29.00 9.81
N GLU A 708 8.00 -29.29 9.75
CA GLU A 708 7.21 -29.69 10.91
C GLU A 708 6.30 -30.89 10.63
N TYR A 709 5.94 -31.58 11.71
CA TYR A 709 4.84 -32.53 11.77
C TYR A 709 3.84 -32.06 12.81
N VAL A 710 2.72 -31.52 12.34
CA VAL A 710 1.64 -31.00 13.19
C VAL A 710 0.32 -31.46 12.59
N ASN A 711 -0.65 -31.78 13.45
CA ASN A 711 -1.98 -32.24 13.06
C ASN A 711 -1.98 -33.41 12.07
N SER A 712 -1.09 -34.38 12.30
CA SER A 712 -0.93 -35.59 11.48
C SER A 712 -0.50 -35.35 10.02
N ALA A 713 0.08 -34.18 9.71
CA ALA A 713 0.58 -33.87 8.38
C ALA A 713 2.11 -33.82 8.33
N ASN A 714 2.67 -34.37 7.25
CA ASN A 714 4.09 -34.40 6.91
C ASN A 714 5.01 -35.27 7.81
N PRO A 715 4.66 -36.53 8.11
CA PRO A 715 5.45 -37.38 9.02
C PRO A 715 6.83 -37.76 8.46
N TYR A 716 7.08 -37.55 7.17
CA TYR A 716 8.33 -37.91 6.49
C TYR A 716 9.16 -36.72 6.02
N GLY A 717 8.76 -35.49 6.38
CA GLY A 717 9.40 -34.24 5.96
C GLY A 717 10.78 -33.93 6.59
N TYR A 718 11.52 -34.94 7.04
CA TYR A 718 12.78 -34.79 7.75
C TYR A 718 13.86 -34.08 6.90
N HIS A 719 14.01 -34.51 5.65
CA HIS A 719 15.10 -34.08 4.78
C HIS A 719 14.90 -32.70 4.11
N LEU A 720 13.78 -32.01 4.36
CA LEU A 720 13.43 -30.75 3.68
C LEU A 720 14.33 -29.54 4.04
N GLY A 721 15.23 -29.66 5.02
CA GLY A 721 16.23 -28.62 5.35
C GLY A 721 17.67 -28.96 4.94
N GLN A 722 17.91 -30.09 4.29
CA GLN A 722 19.27 -30.62 4.06
C GLN A 722 19.88 -30.17 2.73
N GLY A 723 19.68 -28.89 2.38
CA GLY A 723 20.14 -28.31 1.13
C GLY A 723 19.29 -28.75 -0.06
N THR A 724 17.96 -28.76 0.09
CA THR A 724 17.03 -29.13 -0.98
C THR A 724 17.26 -28.26 -2.22
N LEU A 725 17.04 -28.78 -3.42
CA LEU A 725 17.19 -28.02 -4.66
C LEU A 725 16.06 -28.41 -5.62
N PHE A 726 14.95 -27.69 -5.55
CA PHE A 726 13.86 -27.87 -6.51
C PHE A 726 14.13 -27.12 -7.80
N SER A 727 13.77 -27.74 -8.92
CA SER A 727 13.91 -27.17 -10.25
C SER A 727 12.59 -27.20 -10.99
N TYR A 728 12.09 -26.02 -11.36
CA TYR A 728 10.87 -25.84 -12.12
C TYR A 728 11.20 -25.31 -13.52
N VAL A 729 11.08 -26.17 -14.52
CA VAL A 729 11.25 -25.81 -15.95
C VAL A 729 9.88 -25.62 -16.58
N GLU A 730 8.98 -26.57 -16.35
CA GLU A 730 7.61 -26.55 -16.86
C GLU A 730 6.58 -26.27 -15.75
N GLY A 731 6.99 -26.36 -14.47
CA GLY A 731 6.17 -26.05 -13.30
C GLY A 731 5.28 -27.20 -12.83
N ASN A 732 5.33 -28.36 -13.45
CA ASN A 732 4.56 -29.55 -13.07
C ASN A 732 5.44 -30.69 -12.52
N GLU A 733 6.75 -30.46 -12.35
CA GLU A 733 7.73 -31.49 -11.99
C GLU A 733 7.45 -32.19 -10.67
N TYR A 734 6.84 -31.50 -9.71
CA TYR A 734 6.58 -32.03 -8.38
C TYR A 734 5.09 -31.99 -8.02
N LYS A 735 4.20 -31.74 -8.98
CA LYS A 735 2.76 -31.67 -8.75
C LYS A 735 2.23 -33.03 -8.30
N ASP A 736 1.65 -33.09 -7.11
CA ASP A 736 1.00 -34.26 -6.49
C ASP A 736 1.85 -35.54 -6.40
N ILE A 737 3.18 -35.45 -6.55
CA ILE A 737 4.04 -36.64 -6.48
C ILE A 737 4.30 -37.09 -5.03
N MET A 738 4.15 -36.19 -4.06
CA MET A 738 4.48 -36.39 -2.64
C MET A 738 3.76 -37.58 -2.02
N GLY A 739 2.54 -37.89 -2.48
CA GLY A 739 1.77 -39.05 -2.04
C GLY A 739 2.39 -40.40 -2.42
N ALA A 740 3.28 -40.45 -3.41
CA ALA A 740 3.98 -41.66 -3.87
C ALA A 740 5.52 -41.51 -3.86
N TRP A 741 6.02 -40.46 -3.23
CA TRP A 741 7.43 -40.08 -3.24
C TRP A 741 8.25 -40.97 -2.30
N ASP A 742 9.50 -41.27 -2.67
CA ASP A 742 10.47 -41.76 -1.68
C ASP A 742 11.08 -40.54 -0.98
N TRP A 743 10.68 -40.33 0.26
CA TRP A 743 11.07 -39.18 1.06
C TRP A 743 12.55 -39.21 1.47
N ASN A 744 13.28 -40.31 1.28
CA ASN A 744 14.75 -40.34 1.42
C ASN A 744 15.46 -39.63 0.26
N LEU A 745 14.75 -39.44 -0.86
CA LEU A 745 15.30 -38.92 -2.10
C LEU A 745 14.78 -37.51 -2.38
N VAL A 746 14.81 -36.61 -1.39
CA VAL A 746 14.44 -35.21 -1.63
C VAL A 746 15.50 -34.53 -2.52
N PRO A 747 15.15 -33.92 -3.66
CA PRO A 747 16.09 -33.32 -4.61
C PRO A 747 17.11 -32.38 -3.97
N GLY A 748 18.37 -32.44 -4.39
CA GLY A 748 19.47 -31.59 -3.93
C GLY A 748 20.13 -32.01 -2.62
N THR A 749 19.42 -32.79 -1.79
CA THR A 749 19.89 -33.14 -0.45
C THR A 749 21.12 -34.04 -0.47
N THR A 750 21.96 -33.89 0.55
CA THR A 750 23.03 -34.83 0.86
C THR A 750 22.71 -35.51 2.19
N THR A 751 22.50 -36.82 2.17
CA THR A 751 21.92 -37.59 3.30
C THR A 751 22.56 -38.97 3.41
N LEU A 752 22.22 -39.72 4.46
CA LEU A 752 22.46 -41.16 4.54
C LEU A 752 21.19 -41.89 4.06
N LEU A 753 21.33 -42.75 3.06
CA LEU A 753 20.17 -43.45 2.50
C LEU A 753 19.51 -44.34 3.56
N ASN A 754 18.21 -44.15 3.79
CA ASN A 754 17.40 -44.87 4.78
C ASN A 754 17.85 -44.72 6.26
N ALA A 755 18.68 -43.71 6.56
CA ALA A 755 19.18 -43.44 7.91
C ALA A 755 19.11 -41.94 8.23
N PRO A 756 18.33 -41.52 9.25
CA PRO A 756 17.48 -42.34 10.12
C PRO A 756 16.26 -42.89 9.37
N LYS A 757 15.62 -43.93 9.93
CA LYS A 757 14.32 -44.38 9.44
C LYS A 757 13.31 -43.23 9.60
N LEU A 758 12.69 -42.80 8.50
CA LEU A 758 11.74 -41.69 8.50
C LEU A 758 10.52 -42.00 9.37
N ALA A 759 10.21 -41.08 10.28
CA ALA A 759 9.09 -41.14 11.20
C ALA A 759 8.74 -39.72 11.68
N SER A 760 7.50 -39.53 12.12
CA SER A 760 7.02 -38.23 12.62
C SER A 760 7.84 -37.69 13.79
N SER A 761 8.38 -38.56 14.64
CA SER A 761 9.26 -38.20 15.76
C SER A 761 10.57 -37.53 15.35
N ASN A 762 10.97 -37.66 14.07
CA ASN A 762 12.22 -37.12 13.58
C ASN A 762 12.06 -35.71 13.03
N VAL A 763 10.85 -35.31 12.64
CA VAL A 763 10.56 -34.01 12.00
C VAL A 763 10.59 -32.88 13.04
N GLY A 764 10.86 -31.63 12.62
CA GLY A 764 10.90 -30.48 13.53
C GLY A 764 12.30 -30.13 14.05
N GLN A 765 13.37 -30.56 13.37
CA GLN A 765 14.73 -30.30 13.84
C GLN A 765 15.19 -28.87 13.54
N VAL A 766 15.83 -28.26 14.53
CA VAL A 766 16.60 -27.01 14.39
C VAL A 766 18.04 -27.33 14.01
N GLY A 767 18.63 -26.53 13.13
CA GLY A 767 20.02 -26.69 12.71
C GLY A 767 21.02 -26.48 13.84
N LYS A 768 22.24 -26.99 13.63
CA LYS A 768 23.31 -27.02 14.65
C LYS A 768 24.49 -26.09 14.36
N ARG A 769 24.47 -25.39 13.23
CA ARG A 769 25.59 -24.55 12.77
C ARG A 769 25.09 -23.16 12.37
N ASP A 770 25.92 -22.16 12.66
CA ASP A 770 25.62 -20.76 12.34
C ASP A 770 26.03 -20.39 10.91
N PHE A 771 27.10 -21.00 10.37
CA PHE A 771 27.65 -20.67 9.04
C PHE A 771 26.79 -21.27 7.92
N VAL A 772 25.61 -20.67 7.76
CA VAL A 772 24.59 -21.06 6.79
C VAL A 772 23.93 -19.78 6.30
N GLY A 773 23.81 -19.59 5.00
CA GLY A 773 23.26 -18.33 4.48
C GLY A 773 23.49 -18.15 2.99
N VAL A 774 23.40 -16.90 2.55
CA VAL A 774 23.31 -16.55 1.14
C VAL A 774 24.14 -15.31 0.81
N VAL A 775 24.64 -15.23 -0.42
CA VAL A 775 25.15 -14.00 -1.05
C VAL A 775 24.52 -13.86 -2.44
N SER A 776 24.09 -12.65 -2.81
CA SER A 776 23.44 -12.41 -4.10
C SER A 776 23.76 -11.01 -4.62
N ASP A 777 24.04 -10.89 -5.93
CA ASP A 777 24.19 -9.61 -6.62
C ASP A 777 22.95 -9.21 -7.45
N GLY A 778 21.85 -9.97 -7.31
CA GLY A 778 20.62 -9.84 -8.09
C GLY A 778 20.62 -10.63 -9.40
N LYS A 779 21.77 -11.16 -9.85
CA LYS A 779 21.90 -11.96 -11.09
C LYS A 779 22.40 -13.37 -10.82
N VAL A 780 23.43 -13.49 -10.00
CA VAL A 780 24.02 -14.75 -9.51
C VAL A 780 24.08 -14.72 -7.99
N GLY A 781 24.27 -15.89 -7.39
CA GLY A 781 24.38 -16.01 -5.95
C GLY A 781 25.06 -17.29 -5.51
N ALA A 782 25.29 -17.40 -4.21
CA ALA A 782 25.68 -18.65 -3.59
C ALA A 782 24.86 -18.87 -2.32
N ALA A 783 24.38 -20.10 -2.14
CA ALA A 783 23.78 -20.59 -0.91
C ALA A 783 24.79 -21.54 -0.25
N VAL A 784 25.03 -21.36 1.04
CA VAL A 784 26.09 -22.06 1.79
C VAL A 784 25.53 -22.67 3.05
N GLN A 785 25.93 -23.92 3.33
CA GLN A 785 25.46 -24.66 4.47
C GLN A 785 26.59 -25.51 5.07
N ASP A 786 27.11 -25.08 6.23
CA ASP A 786 27.85 -25.97 7.14
C ASP A 786 26.81 -26.82 7.89
N TYR A 787 26.72 -28.11 7.56
CA TYR A 787 25.68 -29.00 8.06
C TYR A 787 26.24 -30.03 9.05
N VAL A 788 25.52 -30.19 10.15
CA VAL A 788 25.60 -31.36 11.01
C VAL A 788 24.19 -31.88 11.18
N ASP A 789 24.02 -33.17 10.95
CA ASP A 789 22.74 -33.83 11.13
C ASP A 789 22.27 -33.72 12.59
N PRO A 790 21.09 -33.13 12.88
CA PRO A 790 20.58 -32.99 14.24
C PRO A 790 20.37 -34.32 14.97
N LEU A 791 20.11 -35.40 14.23
CA LEU A 791 19.96 -36.76 14.78
C LEU A 791 21.27 -37.57 14.69
N GLY A 792 22.35 -36.97 14.19
CA GLY A 792 23.64 -37.62 13.98
C GLY A 792 23.74 -38.35 12.63
N GLY A 793 24.85 -39.04 12.41
CA GLY A 793 25.11 -39.80 11.19
C GLY A 793 26.06 -39.08 10.24
N ILE A 794 25.73 -37.87 9.79
CA ILE A 794 26.51 -37.17 8.76
C ILE A 794 26.76 -35.69 9.07
N SER A 795 27.89 -35.17 8.60
CA SER A 795 28.19 -33.74 8.53
C SER A 795 28.95 -33.41 7.24
N TYR A 796 28.78 -32.20 6.73
CA TYR A 796 29.40 -31.74 5.49
C TYR A 796 29.34 -30.22 5.37
N GLN A 797 30.10 -29.68 4.41
CA GLN A 797 30.01 -28.30 3.96
C GLN A 797 29.49 -28.29 2.52
N LYS A 798 28.35 -27.65 2.26
CA LYS A 798 27.72 -27.64 0.94
C LYS A 798 27.55 -26.21 0.44
N ALA A 799 28.07 -25.91 -0.74
CA ALA A 799 27.86 -24.64 -1.42
C ALA A 799 27.17 -24.88 -2.78
N SER A 800 26.08 -24.16 -3.01
CA SER A 800 25.33 -24.13 -4.27
C SER A 800 25.52 -22.75 -4.91
N PHE A 801 26.31 -22.68 -5.98
CA PHE A 801 26.55 -21.46 -6.76
C PHE A 801 25.52 -21.37 -7.87
N PHE A 802 24.62 -20.40 -7.78
CA PHE A 802 23.61 -20.09 -8.78
C PHE A 802 24.22 -19.16 -9.82
N LEU A 803 24.43 -19.70 -11.02
CA LEU A 803 25.20 -19.08 -12.09
C LEU A 803 24.24 -18.62 -13.19
N ASP A 804 24.71 -18.39 -14.42
CA ASP A 804 23.86 -17.81 -15.48
C ASP A 804 22.77 -18.78 -15.97
N ASP A 805 23.13 -19.98 -16.43
CA ASP A 805 22.21 -21.02 -16.94
C ASP A 805 22.32 -22.36 -16.19
N SER A 806 23.02 -22.35 -15.06
CA SER A 806 23.30 -23.56 -14.27
C SER A 806 23.43 -23.26 -12.78
N VAL A 807 23.45 -24.32 -11.98
CA VAL A 807 23.87 -24.28 -10.58
C VAL A 807 25.00 -25.28 -10.39
N LEU A 808 26.12 -24.81 -9.87
CA LEU A 808 27.26 -25.66 -9.49
C LEU A 808 27.16 -25.95 -7.99
N VAL A 809 27.08 -27.21 -7.63
CA VAL A 809 26.96 -27.68 -6.25
C VAL A 809 28.23 -28.41 -5.88
N THR A 810 28.86 -27.98 -4.79
CA THR A 810 30.04 -28.64 -4.22
C THR A 810 29.77 -28.97 -2.76
N THR A 811 29.91 -30.25 -2.41
CA THR A 811 29.88 -30.75 -1.05
C THR A 811 31.28 -31.22 -0.65
N THR A 812 31.86 -30.66 0.41
CA THR A 812 33.18 -30.98 0.95
C THR A 812 33.07 -31.44 2.40
N ASN A 813 34.19 -31.93 2.95
CA ASN A 813 34.31 -32.32 4.35
C ASN A 813 33.22 -33.32 4.80
N ILE A 814 32.82 -34.21 3.87
CA ILE A 814 31.77 -35.21 4.14
C ILE A 814 32.30 -36.22 5.15
N LYS A 815 31.67 -36.26 6.32
CA LYS A 815 32.05 -37.12 7.44
C LYS A 815 30.85 -37.91 7.91
N LYS A 816 31.00 -39.23 7.93
CA LYS A 816 30.09 -40.15 8.63
C LYS A 816 30.59 -40.38 10.04
N ASN A 817 29.71 -40.32 11.04
CA ASN A 817 30.03 -40.70 12.42
C ASN A 817 29.60 -42.16 12.69
N ALA A 818 29.85 -42.66 13.91
CA ALA A 818 29.53 -44.06 14.26
C ALA A 818 28.03 -44.40 14.10
N SER A 819 27.11 -43.45 14.33
CA SER A 819 25.66 -43.68 14.18
C SER A 819 25.20 -43.84 12.73
N ALA A 820 26.05 -43.54 11.74
CA ALA A 820 25.74 -43.78 10.33
C ALA A 820 25.69 -45.26 9.95
N GLY A 821 26.41 -46.12 10.69
CA GLY A 821 26.62 -47.52 10.32
C GLY A 821 27.09 -47.67 8.86
N GLU A 822 26.54 -48.67 8.18
CA GLU A 822 26.82 -49.00 6.77
C GLU A 822 26.00 -48.17 5.78
N ALA A 823 25.19 -47.21 6.23
CA ALA A 823 24.37 -46.41 5.33
C ALA A 823 25.27 -45.62 4.35
N PRO A 824 25.02 -45.71 3.03
CA PRO A 824 25.78 -44.94 2.05
C PRO A 824 25.39 -43.47 2.14
N ALA A 825 26.39 -42.59 2.06
CA ALA A 825 26.15 -41.17 1.89
C ALA A 825 25.83 -40.91 0.42
N ILE A 826 24.69 -40.26 0.16
CA ILE A 826 24.20 -39.99 -1.19
C ILE A 826 23.96 -38.50 -1.38
N THR A 827 24.03 -38.04 -2.63
CA THR A 827 23.46 -36.76 -3.06
C THR A 827 22.36 -37.04 -4.07
N VAL A 828 21.15 -36.53 -3.78
CA VAL A 828 19.99 -36.70 -4.66
C VAL A 828 20.07 -35.67 -5.78
N LEU A 829 20.16 -36.14 -7.02
CA LEU A 829 20.22 -35.28 -8.20
C LEU A 829 18.82 -34.84 -8.63
N ASP A 830 17.86 -35.76 -8.64
CA ASP A 830 16.47 -35.50 -9.01
C ASP A 830 15.50 -36.53 -8.42
N ASN A 831 14.26 -36.14 -8.20
CA ASN A 831 13.15 -37.02 -7.80
C ASN A 831 11.83 -36.32 -8.11
N ARG A 832 11.35 -36.51 -9.33
CA ARG A 832 10.28 -35.71 -9.96
C ARG A 832 9.28 -36.60 -10.69
N ALA A 833 8.15 -36.04 -11.08
CA ALA A 833 7.23 -36.66 -12.03
C ALA A 833 7.98 -37.05 -13.31
N ALA A 834 7.68 -38.25 -13.82
CA ALA A 834 8.27 -38.73 -15.06
C ALA A 834 7.90 -37.79 -16.21
N ALA A 835 8.89 -37.37 -16.97
CA ALA A 835 8.76 -36.48 -18.11
C ALA A 835 8.79 -37.29 -19.42
N SER A 836 8.27 -36.72 -20.50
CA SER A 836 8.40 -37.34 -21.82
C SER A 836 9.87 -37.39 -22.24
N GLY A 837 10.35 -38.56 -22.68
CA GLY A 837 11.69 -38.72 -23.21
C GLY A 837 12.36 -40.01 -22.74
N HIS A 838 13.69 -39.99 -22.70
CA HIS A 838 14.50 -41.10 -22.24
C HIS A 838 15.58 -40.59 -21.29
N ILE A 839 16.07 -41.49 -20.44
CA ILE A 839 17.25 -41.23 -19.61
C ILE A 839 18.50 -41.39 -20.46
N TRP A 840 19.41 -40.42 -20.37
CA TRP A 840 20.70 -40.48 -21.07
C TRP A 840 21.85 -40.39 -20.07
N VAL A 841 22.78 -41.35 -20.13
CA VAL A 841 24.03 -41.35 -19.37
C VAL A 841 25.19 -41.33 -20.37
N ASP A 842 26.06 -40.34 -20.26
CA ASP A 842 27.19 -40.10 -21.19
C ASP A 842 26.78 -40.15 -22.68
N GLY A 843 25.62 -39.57 -22.98
CA GLY A 843 25.07 -39.51 -24.35
C GLY A 843 24.48 -40.83 -24.86
N LYS A 844 24.43 -41.88 -24.03
CA LYS A 844 23.79 -43.17 -24.33
C LYS A 844 22.45 -43.27 -23.62
N GLN A 845 21.44 -43.75 -24.32
CA GLN A 845 20.14 -44.02 -23.74
C GLN A 845 20.22 -45.24 -22.80
N VAL A 846 19.57 -45.15 -21.64
CA VAL A 846 19.46 -46.26 -20.67
C VAL A 846 18.01 -46.49 -20.27
N ASP A 847 17.69 -47.70 -19.83
CA ASP A 847 16.40 -48.08 -19.26
C ASP A 847 16.55 -48.33 -17.76
N ALA A 848 15.71 -47.68 -16.95
CA ALA A 848 15.73 -47.78 -15.50
C ALA A 848 14.35 -48.16 -14.92
N ALA A 849 13.49 -48.83 -15.70
CA ALA A 849 12.15 -49.24 -15.26
C ALA A 849 12.16 -50.14 -14.00
N ASN A 850 13.19 -50.98 -13.86
CA ASN A 850 13.37 -51.87 -12.72
C ASN A 850 14.47 -51.40 -11.74
N GLY A 851 14.86 -50.13 -11.83
CA GLY A 851 16.05 -49.60 -11.16
C GLY A 851 17.34 -49.96 -11.92
N LEU A 852 18.27 -49.02 -11.98
CA LEU A 852 19.56 -49.18 -12.65
C LEU A 852 20.68 -48.54 -11.82
N ALA A 853 21.67 -49.34 -11.44
CA ALA A 853 22.95 -48.85 -10.93
C ALA A 853 23.95 -48.74 -12.10
N THR A 854 24.57 -47.57 -12.29
CA THR A 854 25.51 -47.32 -13.39
C THR A 854 26.49 -46.22 -13.03
N GLU A 855 27.53 -46.03 -13.85
CA GLU A 855 28.47 -44.94 -13.72
C GLU A 855 28.45 -44.06 -14.97
N GLY A 856 28.60 -42.74 -14.78
CA GLY A 856 28.72 -41.82 -15.90
C GLY A 856 29.05 -40.39 -15.48
N ALA A 857 29.72 -39.65 -16.34
CA ALA A 857 30.10 -38.26 -16.06
C ALA A 857 28.94 -37.28 -16.28
N ALA A 858 27.99 -37.61 -17.16
CA ALA A 858 26.85 -36.77 -17.50
C ALA A 858 25.53 -37.56 -17.46
N LEU A 859 24.48 -36.96 -16.89
CA LEU A 859 23.11 -37.46 -16.87
C LEU A 859 22.18 -36.42 -17.51
N PHE A 860 21.25 -36.83 -18.37
CA PHE A 860 20.20 -35.97 -18.91
C PHE A 860 18.84 -36.64 -18.85
N TYR A 861 17.85 -35.93 -18.29
CA TYR A 861 16.46 -36.36 -18.23
C TYR A 861 15.51 -35.16 -18.09
N GLY A 862 14.33 -35.20 -18.74
CA GLY A 862 13.26 -34.23 -18.50
C GLY A 862 13.65 -32.75 -18.68
N GLY A 863 14.59 -32.47 -19.60
CA GLY A 863 15.12 -31.12 -19.82
C GLY A 863 16.20 -30.66 -18.83
N ASN A 864 16.58 -31.48 -17.85
CA ASN A 864 17.66 -31.22 -16.92
C ASN A 864 18.91 -32.00 -17.33
N GLY A 865 20.07 -31.32 -17.37
CA GLY A 865 21.38 -31.94 -17.50
C GLY A 865 22.15 -31.89 -16.18
N TYR A 866 22.94 -32.91 -15.90
CA TYR A 866 23.82 -33.01 -14.73
C TYR A 866 25.22 -33.41 -15.19
N LEU A 867 26.24 -32.74 -14.70
CA LEU A 867 27.65 -32.98 -15.04
C LEU A 867 28.47 -33.13 -13.75
N SER A 868 29.16 -34.26 -13.59
CA SER A 868 30.08 -34.49 -12.47
C SER A 868 31.45 -33.87 -12.76
N TYR A 869 32.13 -33.40 -11.71
CA TYR A 869 33.52 -32.94 -11.79
C TYR A 869 34.45 -33.85 -10.99
N GLY A 870 35.61 -34.16 -11.57
CA GLY A 870 36.55 -35.12 -11.00
C GLY A 870 36.21 -36.54 -11.42
N ASP A 871 35.49 -37.29 -10.57
CA ASP A 871 35.08 -38.66 -10.89
C ASP A 871 33.69 -38.70 -11.54
N PRO A 872 33.38 -39.72 -12.36
CA PRO A 872 32.01 -40.01 -12.78
C PRO A 872 31.06 -40.20 -11.59
N PHE A 873 29.79 -39.92 -11.79
CA PHE A 873 28.76 -40.25 -10.82
C PHE A 873 28.65 -41.77 -10.66
N ALA A 874 28.58 -42.28 -9.42
CA ALA A 874 28.03 -43.60 -9.12
C ALA A 874 26.51 -43.49 -8.97
N LEU A 875 25.79 -43.62 -10.09
CA LEU A 875 24.35 -43.34 -10.22
C LEU A 875 23.49 -44.54 -9.82
N THR A 876 22.40 -44.25 -9.12
CA THR A 876 21.22 -45.10 -9.05
C THR A 876 20.04 -44.36 -9.66
N LEU A 877 19.43 -44.97 -10.67
CA LEU A 877 18.36 -44.41 -11.50
C LEU A 877 17.10 -45.28 -11.38
N PHE A 878 15.93 -44.65 -11.42
CA PHE A 878 14.64 -45.34 -11.54
C PHE A 878 13.66 -44.45 -12.30
N GLU A 879 12.90 -45.04 -13.22
CA GLU A 879 11.77 -44.38 -13.88
C GLU A 879 10.59 -45.35 -13.97
N GLY A 880 9.52 -45.10 -13.22
CA GLY A 880 8.40 -46.03 -13.22
C GLY A 880 7.27 -45.60 -12.29
N LYS A 881 6.22 -46.42 -12.25
CA LYS A 881 5.07 -46.18 -11.35
C LYS A 881 5.46 -46.48 -9.91
N ARG A 882 5.15 -45.55 -9.01
CA ARG A 882 5.18 -45.74 -7.56
C ARG A 882 3.80 -45.51 -6.99
N THR A 883 3.44 -46.31 -6.01
CA THR A 883 2.16 -46.23 -5.30
C THR A 883 2.43 -45.83 -3.86
N GLY A 884 1.65 -44.88 -3.37
CA GLY A 884 1.65 -44.48 -1.96
C GLY A 884 0.27 -43.99 -1.57
N ASN A 885 0.13 -43.39 -0.39
CA ASN A 885 -1.19 -43.06 0.15
C ASN A 885 -1.18 -41.73 0.88
N TRP A 886 -2.03 -40.79 0.45
CA TRP A 886 -2.17 -39.48 1.05
C TRP A 886 -2.63 -39.54 2.51
N THR A 887 -3.47 -40.53 2.87
CA THR A 887 -3.97 -40.70 4.26
C THR A 887 -2.87 -41.11 5.24
N GLN A 888 -1.72 -41.59 4.75
CA GLN A 888 -0.57 -41.94 5.58
C GLN A 888 0.33 -40.75 5.88
N ILE A 889 0.26 -39.69 5.09
CA ILE A 889 1.13 -38.51 5.21
C ILE A 889 0.38 -37.23 5.59
N SER A 890 -0.94 -37.24 5.57
CA SER A 890 -1.79 -36.13 6.01
C SER A 890 -3.20 -36.59 6.37
N THR A 891 -4.05 -35.63 6.75
CA THR A 891 -5.49 -35.85 6.97
C THR A 891 -6.31 -35.81 5.67
N SER A 892 -5.67 -35.92 4.51
CA SER A 892 -6.34 -35.93 3.21
C SER A 892 -7.29 -37.13 3.05
N THR A 893 -8.37 -36.96 2.29
CA THR A 893 -9.25 -38.07 1.86
C THR A 893 -8.84 -38.69 0.53
N GLY A 894 -7.74 -38.23 -0.09
CA GLY A 894 -7.29 -38.65 -1.42
C GLY A 894 -6.89 -40.13 -1.55
N GLY A 895 -6.66 -40.84 -0.44
CA GLY A 895 -6.39 -42.27 -0.44
C GLY A 895 -5.11 -42.68 -1.18
N GLU A 896 -5.11 -43.92 -1.70
CA GLU A 896 -4.00 -44.46 -2.49
C GLU A 896 -3.86 -43.73 -3.83
N THR A 897 -2.63 -43.37 -4.19
CA THR A 897 -2.29 -42.72 -5.45
C THR A 897 -1.13 -43.44 -6.13
N THR A 898 -1.13 -43.48 -7.45
CA THR A 898 -0.04 -44.05 -8.25
C THR A 898 0.46 -43.01 -9.24
N VAL A 899 1.76 -42.69 -9.14
CA VAL A 899 2.41 -41.64 -9.93
C VAL A 899 3.62 -42.24 -10.66
N SER A 900 3.84 -41.84 -11.91
CA SER A 900 5.07 -42.19 -12.62
C SER A 900 6.17 -41.21 -12.20
N ILE A 901 7.27 -41.71 -11.64
CA ILE A 901 8.34 -40.92 -11.02
C ILE A 901 9.68 -41.29 -11.65
N PHE A 902 10.50 -40.27 -11.91
CA PHE A 902 11.94 -40.41 -12.16
C PHE A 902 12.72 -40.01 -10.91
N SER A 903 13.64 -40.86 -10.47
CA SER A 903 14.57 -40.55 -9.38
C SER A 903 16.00 -40.89 -9.75
N ALA A 904 16.93 -40.01 -9.39
CA ALA A 904 18.36 -40.18 -9.60
C ALA A 904 19.14 -39.69 -8.37
N TYR A 905 20.04 -40.52 -7.85
CA TYR A 905 21.00 -40.11 -6.82
C TYR A 905 22.40 -40.65 -7.12
N ALA A 906 23.42 -39.96 -6.63
CA ALA A 906 24.80 -40.37 -6.71
C ALA A 906 25.31 -40.81 -5.33
N THR A 907 25.96 -41.98 -5.27
CA THR A 907 26.63 -42.46 -4.06
C THR A 907 28.01 -41.80 -3.94
N MET A 908 28.31 -41.21 -2.79
CA MET A 908 29.55 -40.47 -2.57
C MET A 908 30.60 -41.37 -1.93
N ALA A 909 31.68 -41.66 -2.66
CA ALA A 909 32.81 -42.43 -2.15
C ALA A 909 33.91 -41.57 -1.50
N LYS A 910 33.96 -40.27 -1.83
CA LYS A 910 34.99 -39.33 -1.38
C LYS A 910 34.42 -38.30 -0.42
N GLN A 911 35.32 -37.61 0.31
CA GLN A 911 34.94 -36.51 1.21
C GLN A 911 34.57 -35.22 0.47
N THR A 912 34.77 -35.17 -0.85
CA THR A 912 34.41 -34.04 -1.72
C THR A 912 33.70 -34.56 -2.96
N PHE A 913 32.63 -33.89 -3.35
CA PHE A 913 31.81 -34.20 -4.51
C PHE A 913 31.28 -32.90 -5.13
N SER A 914 31.48 -32.71 -6.44
CA SER A 914 31.05 -31.51 -7.16
C SER A 914 30.30 -31.88 -8.43
N TYR A 915 29.20 -31.20 -8.70
CA TYR A 915 28.45 -31.35 -9.94
C TYR A 915 27.77 -30.05 -10.36
N SER A 916 27.45 -29.91 -11.64
CA SER A 916 26.59 -28.84 -12.15
C SER A 916 25.26 -29.42 -12.62
N MET A 917 24.18 -28.71 -12.32
CA MET A 917 22.85 -28.92 -12.89
C MET A 917 22.57 -27.81 -13.91
N PHE A 918 22.07 -28.19 -15.07
CA PHE A 918 21.68 -27.32 -16.19
C PHE A 918 20.18 -27.50 -16.47
N PRO A 919 19.30 -26.72 -15.82
CA PRO A 919 17.86 -26.79 -16.05
C PRO A 919 17.48 -26.25 -17.43
N ALA A 920 16.35 -26.71 -17.95
CA ALA A 920 15.82 -26.30 -19.26
C ALA A 920 16.85 -26.40 -20.42
N SER A 921 17.75 -27.36 -20.33
CA SER A 921 18.90 -27.56 -21.22
C SER A 921 18.61 -28.59 -22.32
N SER A 922 19.64 -28.91 -23.12
CA SER A 922 19.58 -29.92 -24.17
C SER A 922 20.76 -30.89 -24.06
N ARG A 923 20.59 -32.12 -24.59
CA ARG A 923 21.68 -33.11 -24.70
C ARG A 923 22.91 -32.56 -25.41
N LYS A 924 22.70 -31.74 -26.45
CA LYS A 924 23.78 -31.10 -27.20
C LYS A 924 24.58 -30.15 -26.30
N ARG A 925 23.88 -29.28 -25.57
CA ARG A 925 24.50 -28.34 -24.62
C ARG A 925 25.26 -29.07 -23.52
N LEU A 926 24.69 -30.13 -22.96
CA LEU A 926 25.36 -30.92 -21.93
C LEU A 926 26.63 -31.61 -22.46
N ALA A 927 26.59 -32.14 -23.69
CA ALA A 927 27.77 -32.73 -24.32
C ALA A 927 28.87 -31.71 -24.66
N GLU A 928 28.51 -30.44 -24.89
CA GLU A 928 29.47 -29.33 -24.99
C GLU A 928 30.12 -29.04 -23.64
N GLU A 929 29.33 -28.97 -22.56
CA GLU A 929 29.83 -28.80 -21.19
C GLU A 929 30.76 -29.93 -20.73
N THR A 930 30.49 -31.18 -21.13
CA THR A 930 31.39 -32.30 -20.81
C THR A 930 32.78 -32.14 -21.43
N LYS A 931 32.90 -31.48 -22.59
CA LYS A 931 34.17 -31.28 -23.30
C LYS A 931 34.90 -30.04 -22.83
N GLN A 932 34.15 -28.97 -22.62
CA GLN A 932 34.66 -27.67 -22.21
C GLN A 932 33.68 -27.06 -21.22
N PRO A 933 33.83 -27.37 -19.92
CA PRO A 933 32.94 -26.84 -18.89
C PRO A 933 33.01 -25.31 -18.88
N THR A 934 31.84 -24.67 -18.84
CA THR A 934 31.74 -23.21 -18.68
C THR A 934 32.21 -22.76 -17.30
N TRP A 935 32.03 -23.63 -16.31
CA TRP A 935 32.34 -23.37 -14.91
C TRP A 935 33.26 -24.47 -14.37
N THR A 936 34.25 -24.05 -13.59
CA THR A 936 35.17 -24.96 -12.91
C THR A 936 34.96 -24.86 -11.40
N PRO A 937 34.72 -25.98 -10.68
CA PRO A 937 34.66 -25.97 -9.23
C PRO A 937 36.05 -25.71 -8.64
N ILE A 938 36.08 -24.98 -7.53
CA ILE A 938 37.26 -24.73 -6.72
C ILE A 938 37.08 -25.43 -5.38
N THR A 939 38.07 -26.21 -4.96
CA THR A 939 38.12 -26.82 -3.62
C THR A 939 39.57 -26.85 -3.12
N GLU A 940 39.91 -25.96 -2.20
CA GLU A 940 41.28 -25.83 -1.67
C GLU A 940 41.26 -25.31 -0.23
N ASP A 941 41.98 -25.97 0.69
CA ASP A 941 42.20 -25.53 2.08
C ASP A 941 40.98 -24.94 2.82
N GLY A 942 39.84 -25.65 2.76
CA GLY A 942 38.60 -25.16 3.39
C GLY A 942 38.03 -23.91 2.73
N ILE A 943 38.26 -23.75 1.42
CA ILE A 943 37.63 -22.81 0.51
C ILE A 943 36.93 -23.61 -0.60
N THR A 944 35.72 -23.19 -0.94
CA THR A 944 34.96 -23.74 -2.07
C THR A 944 34.57 -22.61 -3.01
N GLY A 945 34.50 -22.86 -4.33
CA GLY A 945 34.16 -21.81 -5.28
C GLY A 945 33.73 -22.29 -6.66
N ALA A 946 33.41 -21.33 -7.51
CA ALA A 946 33.15 -21.52 -8.94
C ALA A 946 33.84 -20.40 -9.73
N ALA A 947 34.60 -20.77 -10.76
CA ALA A 947 35.26 -19.84 -11.68
C ALA A 947 34.82 -20.11 -13.12
N GLY A 948 34.56 -19.05 -13.88
CA GLY A 948 34.20 -19.15 -15.30
C GLY A 948 33.39 -17.94 -15.78
N SER A 949 33.23 -17.82 -17.10
CA SER A 949 32.41 -16.76 -17.72
C SER A 949 32.65 -15.33 -17.20
N GLY A 950 33.89 -15.01 -16.85
CA GLY A 950 34.28 -13.71 -16.30
C GLY A 950 33.87 -13.47 -14.85
N ARG A 951 33.45 -14.50 -14.11
CA ARG A 951 33.02 -14.41 -12.70
C ARG A 951 33.78 -15.39 -11.82
N LEU A 952 33.97 -14.98 -10.57
CA LEU A 952 34.53 -15.81 -9.51
C LEU A 952 33.61 -15.74 -8.30
N SER A 953 33.25 -16.89 -7.75
CA SER A 953 32.50 -17.01 -6.50
C SER A 953 33.29 -17.86 -5.53
N LEU A 954 33.44 -17.41 -4.28
CA LEU A 954 34.25 -18.08 -3.26
C LEU A 954 33.51 -18.14 -1.92
N VAL A 955 33.71 -19.24 -1.20
CA VAL A 955 33.18 -19.48 0.14
C VAL A 955 34.36 -19.87 1.02
N PHE A 956 34.67 -19.03 2.00
CA PHE A 956 35.67 -19.29 3.02
C PHE A 956 34.97 -19.94 4.21
N TRP A 957 35.16 -21.24 4.37
CA TRP A 957 34.55 -21.99 5.47
C TRP A 957 35.23 -21.66 6.82
N PRO A 958 34.56 -21.85 7.97
CA PRO A 958 35.17 -21.70 9.29
C PRO A 958 36.51 -22.45 9.44
N GLY A 959 37.50 -21.84 10.11
CA GLY A 959 38.82 -22.46 10.34
C GLY A 959 40.05 -21.55 10.39
N GLY A 960 39.91 -20.23 10.57
CA GLY A 960 41.04 -19.28 10.57
C GLY A 960 41.23 -18.54 9.24
N GLY A 961 42.24 -17.68 9.16
CA GLY A 961 42.56 -16.91 7.96
C GLY A 961 43.09 -17.80 6.85
N LYS A 962 42.53 -17.64 5.64
CA LYS A 962 42.84 -18.48 4.48
C LYS A 962 43.06 -17.61 3.25
N SER A 963 43.82 -18.13 2.31
CA SER A 963 44.07 -17.48 1.02
C SER A 963 43.90 -18.48 -0.10
N ILE A 964 43.43 -18.01 -1.25
CA ILE A 964 43.39 -18.79 -2.48
C ILE A 964 43.91 -17.97 -3.64
N THR A 965 44.71 -18.60 -4.48
CA THR A 965 45.22 -18.00 -5.71
C THR A 965 44.53 -18.65 -6.90
N VAL A 966 43.85 -17.84 -7.72
CA VAL A 966 43.08 -18.30 -8.87
C VAL A 966 43.64 -17.68 -10.14
N ASP A 967 43.94 -18.51 -11.14
CA ASP A 967 44.41 -18.05 -12.44
C ASP A 967 43.34 -17.19 -13.13
N LEU A 968 43.75 -16.04 -13.66
CA LEU A 968 42.82 -15.12 -14.32
C LEU A 968 42.14 -15.75 -15.54
N GLU A 969 42.86 -16.61 -16.26
CA GLU A 969 42.34 -17.35 -17.41
C GLU A 969 41.18 -18.28 -17.03
N LYS A 970 41.26 -18.97 -15.87
CA LYS A 970 40.18 -19.85 -15.37
C LYS A 970 38.91 -19.07 -15.03
N ILE A 971 39.06 -17.82 -14.61
CA ILE A 971 37.93 -16.93 -14.32
C ILE A 971 37.32 -16.41 -15.64
N GLY A 972 38.11 -16.32 -16.71
CA GLY A 972 37.73 -15.66 -17.96
C GLY A 972 38.07 -14.16 -17.97
N TRP A 973 39.09 -13.75 -17.22
CA TRP A 973 39.68 -12.41 -17.19
C TRP A 973 40.88 -12.32 -18.16
N GLU A 974 41.28 -11.13 -18.62
CA GLU A 974 42.44 -10.99 -19.54
C GLU A 974 43.78 -11.11 -18.80
N GLY A 975 44.81 -11.58 -19.50
CA GLY A 975 46.21 -11.58 -19.06
C GLY A 975 46.69 -12.92 -18.49
N SER A 976 47.98 -13.21 -18.70
CA SER A 976 48.68 -14.26 -17.95
C SER A 976 48.89 -13.78 -16.51
N GLY A 977 48.41 -14.54 -15.54
CA GLY A 977 48.68 -14.32 -14.13
C GLY A 977 47.55 -14.82 -13.22
N SER A 978 47.58 -14.40 -11.96
CA SER A 978 46.65 -14.85 -10.94
C SER A 978 46.12 -13.73 -10.04
N VAL A 979 45.01 -14.01 -9.34
CA VAL A 979 44.50 -13.19 -8.24
C VAL A 979 44.48 -14.02 -6.96
N THR A 980 45.10 -13.49 -5.91
CA THR A 980 45.03 -14.03 -4.55
C THR A 980 43.93 -13.30 -3.78
N VAL A 981 43.00 -14.07 -3.23
CA VAL A 981 41.94 -13.59 -2.33
C VAL A 981 42.25 -14.13 -0.93
N THR A 982 42.42 -13.23 0.04
CA THR A 982 42.67 -13.58 1.44
C THR A 982 41.50 -13.11 2.30
N SER A 983 40.99 -13.97 3.16
CA SER A 983 39.98 -13.61 4.15
C SER A 983 40.39 -14.15 5.51
N ASP A 984 40.43 -13.27 6.51
CA ASP A 984 40.75 -13.64 7.89
C ASP A 984 39.56 -14.24 8.64
N GLN A 985 38.39 -14.24 8.00
CA GLN A 985 37.14 -14.66 8.57
C GLN A 985 36.32 -15.50 7.57
N PRO A 986 35.35 -16.28 8.06
CA PRO A 986 34.43 -17.02 7.22
C PRO A 986 33.50 -16.05 6.48
N ALA A 987 33.35 -16.21 5.16
CA ALA A 987 32.51 -15.34 4.33
C ALA A 987 32.21 -15.97 2.96
N ALA A 988 31.14 -15.49 2.31
CA ALA A 988 30.82 -15.81 0.92
C ALA A 988 30.99 -14.58 0.03
N PHE A 989 31.61 -14.74 -1.13
CA PHE A 989 31.99 -13.67 -2.05
C PHE A 989 31.54 -13.95 -3.48
N LEU A 990 31.14 -12.89 -4.18
CA LEU A 990 30.89 -12.84 -5.62
C LEU A 990 31.75 -11.73 -6.21
N PHE A 991 32.52 -12.05 -7.23
CA PHE A 991 33.40 -11.14 -7.95
C PHE A 991 32.93 -11.03 -9.40
N ALA A 992 32.58 -9.81 -9.83
CA ALA A 992 32.09 -9.55 -11.18
C ALA A 992 32.72 -8.28 -11.78
N PRO A 993 33.18 -8.31 -13.03
CA PRO A 993 33.67 -7.12 -13.72
C PRO A 993 32.51 -6.14 -13.99
N ARG A 994 32.79 -4.85 -13.87
CA ARG A 994 31.88 -3.76 -14.21
C ARG A 994 32.60 -2.73 -15.07
N ARG A 995 31.96 -2.35 -16.17
CA ARG A 995 32.40 -1.21 -16.99
C ARG A 995 31.65 0.03 -16.56
N SER A 996 32.37 1.07 -16.15
CA SER A 996 31.79 2.38 -15.85
C SER A 996 32.04 3.33 -17.02
N ALA A 997 31.02 4.09 -17.43
CA ALA A 997 31.17 5.10 -18.46
C ALA A 997 32.10 6.21 -17.95
N GLY A 998 33.28 6.34 -18.55
CA GLY A 998 34.28 7.36 -18.21
C GLY A 998 35.40 6.94 -17.23
N GLU A 999 35.28 5.81 -16.53
CA GLU A 999 36.23 5.40 -15.46
C GLU A 999 37.03 4.11 -15.77
N GLY A 1000 36.77 3.44 -16.90
CA GLY A 1000 37.43 2.18 -17.26
C GLY A 1000 36.72 0.92 -16.72
N MET A 1001 37.45 -0.20 -16.69
CA MET A 1001 36.98 -1.49 -16.13
C MET A 1001 37.30 -1.56 -14.63
N GLY A 1002 36.32 -1.96 -13.82
CA GLY A 1002 36.49 -2.18 -12.39
C GLY A 1002 35.94 -3.53 -11.94
N LEU A 1003 36.31 -3.96 -10.74
CA LEU A 1003 35.82 -5.19 -10.11
C LEU A 1003 34.76 -4.84 -9.07
N VAL A 1004 33.57 -5.41 -9.19
CA VAL A 1004 32.51 -5.35 -8.17
C VAL A 1004 32.59 -6.60 -7.31
N ILE A 1005 32.61 -6.38 -6.00
CA ILE A 1005 32.66 -7.44 -5.00
C ILE A 1005 31.39 -7.35 -4.19
N THR A 1006 30.63 -8.45 -4.17
CA THR A 1006 29.51 -8.66 -3.27
C THR A 1006 29.91 -9.69 -2.23
N MET A 1007 29.71 -9.39 -0.95
CA MET A 1007 30.07 -10.29 0.14
C MET A 1007 28.92 -10.43 1.12
N SER A 1008 28.81 -11.57 1.78
CA SER A 1008 28.00 -11.74 2.98
C SER A 1008 28.76 -12.51 4.08
N ASP A 1009 28.34 -12.29 5.33
CA ASP A 1009 28.66 -13.15 6.48
C ASP A 1009 27.49 -14.12 6.73
N PRO A 1010 27.60 -15.39 6.34
CA PRO A 1010 26.57 -16.40 6.60
C PRO A 1010 26.27 -16.62 8.08
N THR A 1011 27.19 -16.28 9.01
CA THR A 1011 26.91 -16.44 10.44
C THR A 1011 25.90 -15.44 10.97
N GLN A 1012 25.77 -14.28 10.31
CA GLN A 1012 25.02 -13.13 10.78
C GLN A 1012 25.51 -12.65 12.16
N LYS A 1013 26.82 -12.70 12.43
CA LYS A 1013 27.43 -12.33 13.72
C LYS A 1013 28.53 -11.29 13.60
N ALA A 1014 29.14 -11.13 12.42
CA ALA A 1014 30.24 -10.20 12.22
C ALA A 1014 29.77 -8.73 12.19
N ALA A 1015 30.39 -7.89 13.02
CA ALA A 1015 30.15 -6.44 13.02
C ALA A 1015 30.97 -5.69 11.95
N SER A 1016 32.08 -6.28 11.52
CA SER A 1016 32.95 -5.76 10.47
C SER A 1016 33.56 -6.91 9.70
N ALA A 1017 34.13 -6.60 8.55
CA ALA A 1017 34.76 -7.56 7.69
C ALA A 1017 36.01 -6.99 7.02
N SER A 1018 37.05 -7.83 6.93
CA SER A 1018 38.33 -7.51 6.31
C SER A 1018 38.76 -8.64 5.39
N PHE A 1019 39.13 -8.29 4.16
CA PHE A 1019 39.69 -9.22 3.18
C PHE A 1019 40.70 -8.49 2.30
N ALA A 1020 41.61 -9.23 1.67
CA ALA A 1020 42.63 -8.68 0.79
C ALA A 1020 42.53 -9.27 -0.63
N LEU A 1021 42.86 -8.45 -1.61
CA LEU A 1021 43.01 -8.85 -3.01
C LEU A 1021 44.40 -8.47 -3.52
N ALA A 1022 45.15 -9.45 -4.02
CA ALA A 1022 46.45 -9.21 -4.67
C ALA A 1022 46.43 -9.80 -6.08
N PHE A 1023 46.64 -8.97 -7.09
CA PHE A 1023 46.89 -9.45 -8.45
C PHE A 1023 48.39 -9.72 -8.62
N GLU A 1024 48.75 -10.73 -9.40
CA GLU A 1024 50.14 -11.08 -9.65
C GLU A 1024 50.98 -9.86 -10.11
N GLY A 1025 52.10 -9.64 -9.42
CA GLY A 1025 53.00 -8.50 -9.64
C GLY A 1025 52.47 -7.15 -9.13
N GLY A 1026 51.35 -7.10 -8.40
CA GLY A 1026 50.77 -5.91 -7.78
C GLY A 1026 50.75 -5.98 -6.24
N GLU A 1027 50.54 -4.83 -5.60
CA GLU A 1027 50.38 -4.77 -4.13
C GLU A 1027 49.03 -5.34 -3.69
N ALA A 1028 49.02 -6.02 -2.54
CA ALA A 1028 47.80 -6.47 -1.89
C ALA A 1028 46.97 -5.26 -1.44
N ARG A 1029 45.71 -5.23 -1.86
CA ARG A 1029 44.75 -4.21 -1.43
C ARG A 1029 43.90 -4.78 -0.30
N GLN A 1030 44.10 -4.26 0.90
CA GLN A 1030 43.22 -4.53 2.05
C GLN A 1030 41.89 -3.79 1.86
N ILE A 1031 40.78 -4.49 2.07
CA ILE A 1031 39.44 -3.94 1.99
C ILE A 1031 38.78 -4.20 3.34
N ASN A 1032 38.59 -3.12 4.08
CA ASN A 1032 37.86 -3.12 5.33
C ASN A 1032 36.47 -2.56 5.11
N THR A 1033 35.49 -3.15 5.78
CA THR A 1033 34.13 -2.67 5.78
C THR A 1033 33.50 -2.91 7.13
N GLU A 1034 32.68 -1.97 7.53
CA GLU A 1034 31.83 -2.09 8.71
C GLU A 1034 30.41 -2.42 8.25
N ARG A 1035 29.60 -2.91 9.18
CA ARG A 1035 28.19 -3.14 8.93
C ARG A 1035 27.51 -1.82 8.60
N ASP A 1036 26.71 -1.82 7.55
CA ASP A 1036 25.95 -0.63 7.16
C ASP A 1036 24.84 -0.35 8.18
N GLU A 1037 25.06 0.63 9.06
CA GLU A 1037 24.09 1.06 10.07
C GLU A 1037 22.92 1.86 9.45
N SER A 1038 23.03 2.32 8.20
CA SER A 1038 22.01 3.11 7.51
C SER A 1038 20.90 2.28 6.85
N ALA A 1039 21.04 0.95 6.85
CA ALA A 1039 19.99 0.01 6.47
C ALA A 1039 18.92 -0.11 7.59
N ALA A 1040 18.12 0.95 7.76
CA ALA A 1040 16.97 1.12 8.68
C ALA A 1040 17.15 0.56 10.10
N GLU A 1041 17.12 1.44 11.11
CA GLU A 1041 17.19 1.14 12.55
C GLU A 1041 16.49 -0.20 12.91
N GLY A 1042 17.27 -1.13 13.46
CA GLY A 1042 16.82 -2.45 13.94
C GLY A 1042 17.30 -3.69 13.17
N SER A 1043 17.96 -3.56 12.02
CA SER A 1043 18.30 -4.71 11.16
C SER A 1043 19.41 -5.60 11.71
N VAL A 1044 19.11 -6.81 12.18
CA VAL A 1044 20.10 -7.88 12.41
C VAL A 1044 20.75 -8.28 11.07
N LEU A 1045 22.05 -7.96 10.98
CA LEU A 1045 23.18 -8.68 10.36
C LEU A 1045 23.01 -9.33 8.98
N ALA A 1046 23.10 -8.52 7.93
CA ALA A 1046 23.86 -8.92 6.74
C ALA A 1046 24.81 -7.79 6.36
N LEU A 1047 26.11 -7.99 6.57
CA LEU A 1047 27.11 -7.10 5.99
C LEU A 1047 27.15 -7.38 4.48
N LEU A 1048 26.41 -6.58 3.71
CA LEU A 1048 26.36 -6.67 2.26
C LEU A 1048 27.15 -5.52 1.65
N LEU A 1049 28.42 -5.78 1.35
CA LEU A 1049 29.27 -4.82 0.66
C LEU A 1049 29.01 -4.91 -0.84
N ARG A 1050 28.83 -3.76 -1.51
CA ARG A 1050 29.04 -3.66 -2.96
C ARG A 1050 30.03 -2.54 -3.26
N ARG A 1051 31.30 -2.87 -3.40
CA ARG A 1051 32.35 -1.89 -3.80
C ARG A 1051 32.80 -2.13 -5.22
N ALA A 1052 32.96 -1.04 -5.97
CA ALA A 1052 33.70 -1.03 -7.23
C ALA A 1052 35.14 -0.64 -6.95
N LEU A 1053 36.09 -1.50 -7.34
CA LEU A 1053 37.51 -1.18 -7.32
C LEU A 1053 37.98 -0.90 -8.74
N LEU A 1054 38.70 0.21 -8.93
CA LEU A 1054 39.42 0.45 -10.17
C LEU A 1054 40.59 -0.52 -10.25
N VAL A 1055 40.56 -1.39 -11.26
CA VAL A 1055 41.57 -2.42 -11.53
C VAL A 1055 42.15 -2.15 -12.92
N ASN A 1056 43.43 -2.46 -13.13
CA ASN A 1056 44.10 -2.15 -14.39
C ASN A 1056 43.35 -2.82 -15.58
N PRO A 1057 43.00 -2.07 -16.65
CA PRO A 1057 42.26 -2.59 -17.80
C PRO A 1057 42.89 -3.83 -18.45
N ARG A 1058 44.21 -4.03 -18.32
CA ARG A 1058 44.93 -5.21 -18.85
C ARG A 1058 44.44 -6.56 -18.34
N TYR A 1059 43.62 -6.55 -17.28
CA TYR A 1059 43.13 -7.75 -16.62
C TYR A 1059 41.73 -8.20 -17.06
N PHE A 1060 41.03 -7.56 -18.01
CA PHE A 1060 39.67 -7.99 -18.39
C PHE A 1060 39.32 -7.93 -19.91
N HIS A 1061 38.63 -8.97 -20.43
CA HIS A 1061 38.13 -9.02 -21.82
C HIS A 1061 36.73 -8.40 -21.99
N ILE A 1062 36.42 -7.83 -23.16
CA ILE A 1062 35.05 -7.55 -23.61
C ILE A 1062 34.85 -8.02 -25.06
N PRO A 1063 33.88 -8.92 -25.34
CA PRO A 1063 33.42 -9.17 -26.70
C PRO A 1063 32.81 -7.88 -27.27
N LYS A 1064 33.34 -7.37 -28.39
CA LYS A 1064 32.79 -6.19 -29.07
C LYS A 1064 31.29 -6.39 -29.35
N PRO A 1065 30.40 -5.48 -28.91
CA PRO A 1065 29.04 -5.47 -29.42
C PRO A 1065 29.08 -5.18 -30.93
N ARG A 1066 28.38 -5.99 -31.74
CA ARG A 1066 28.18 -5.67 -33.16
C ARG A 1066 27.56 -4.26 -33.26
N PRO A 1067 28.07 -3.37 -34.12
CA PRO A 1067 27.58 -2.00 -34.22
C PRO A 1067 26.12 -2.00 -34.67
N ARG A 1068 25.23 -1.44 -33.84
CA ARG A 1068 23.89 -1.04 -34.27
C ARG A 1068 24.03 0.23 -35.12
N ARG A 1069 23.48 0.20 -36.33
CA ARG A 1069 23.32 1.38 -37.20
C ARG A 1069 22.49 2.44 -36.46
N PRO A 1070 22.90 3.73 -36.43
CA PRO A 1070 22.03 4.81 -36.02
C PRO A 1070 21.10 5.16 -37.19
N ALA A 1071 19.81 4.87 -37.05
CA ALA A 1071 18.78 5.44 -37.91
C ALA A 1071 18.24 6.71 -37.24
N LEU A 1072 18.66 7.81 -37.83
CA LEU A 1072 18.08 9.15 -37.87
C LEU A 1072 16.52 9.12 -37.85
N LEU A 1073 15.87 9.86 -36.96
CA LEU A 1073 14.70 10.68 -37.30
C LEU A 1073 14.39 11.70 -36.18
N ALA A 1074 14.71 12.96 -36.48
CA ALA A 1074 14.14 14.13 -35.85
C ALA A 1074 13.18 14.79 -36.86
N ALA A 1075 12.13 15.44 -36.31
CA ALA A 1075 11.24 16.45 -36.91
C ALA A 1075 9.96 16.03 -37.68
N ILE A 1076 8.92 16.88 -37.46
CA ILE A 1076 7.57 17.07 -38.09
C ILE A 1076 6.44 16.77 -37.08
N ASN A 1077 5.51 17.65 -36.69
CA ASN A 1077 5.32 19.11 -36.81
C ASN A 1077 4.20 19.53 -35.84
N ALA A 1078 4.29 20.75 -35.33
CA ALA A 1078 3.21 21.50 -34.68
C ALA A 1078 2.49 22.38 -35.72
N ILE A 1079 1.15 22.30 -35.82
CA ILE A 1079 0.20 23.28 -36.41
C ILE A 1079 -1.16 22.91 -35.76
N PHE A 1080 -1.79 23.66 -34.86
CA PHE A 1080 -2.56 24.89 -35.10
C PHE A 1080 -2.70 25.73 -33.80
N TYR A 1081 -2.36 27.01 -33.90
CA TYR A 1081 -2.95 28.13 -33.16
C TYR A 1081 -3.44 29.14 -34.22
N PRO A 1082 -4.32 30.09 -33.86
CA PRO A 1082 -3.86 31.47 -33.98
C PRO A 1082 -4.24 32.33 -32.78
N ARG A 1083 -3.22 32.92 -32.14
CA ARG A 1083 -3.30 34.23 -31.47
C ARG A 1083 -2.85 35.30 -32.46
N LEU A 1084 -3.51 36.45 -32.45
CA LEU A 1084 -3.00 37.78 -32.88
C LEU A 1084 -3.46 38.76 -31.78
N ALA A 1085 -2.53 39.35 -31.02
CA ALA A 1085 -1.95 40.71 -31.21
C ALA A 1085 -2.80 41.74 -30.44
N ASP A 1086 -2.37 42.81 -29.78
CA ASP A 1086 -1.16 43.61 -29.51
C ASP A 1086 -1.65 44.71 -28.49
N GLY A 1087 -0.91 45.53 -27.75
CA GLY A 1087 0.45 46.03 -27.81
C GLY A 1087 0.89 46.74 -26.52
N SER A 1088 2.20 46.96 -26.46
CA SER A 1088 3.16 47.55 -25.49
C SER A 1088 2.89 48.97 -24.95
N PRO A 1089 3.72 49.50 -24.01
CA PRO A 1089 4.87 48.92 -23.30
C PRO A 1089 4.72 48.74 -21.79
#